data_AF-A0A933NAI1-F1
#
_entry.id   AF-A0A933NAI1-F1
#
_cell.length_a   1.000
_cell.length_b   1.000
_cell.length_c   1.000
_cell.angle_alpha   90.00
_cell.angle_beta   90.00
_cell.angle_gamma   90.00
#
_symmetry.space_group_name_H-M   'P 1'
#
loop_
_entity.id
_entity.type
_entity.pdbx_description
1 polymer ?
#
loop_
_entity_poly.entity_id
_entity_poly.type
_entity_poly.pdbx_seq_one_letter_code
_entity_poly.pdbx_strand_id
1 'polypeptide(L)'
;MAFDLRELLARPPGSKAELDRRLKLISTSPLELQMALVDLAERGSLEDEAAHRFFSMMGVAEAAPRLRACLADPTRPIEARRLFLSLLELAPQGLEGVARDAWLPVAEVGWRELLTRARDDPSAAAAFAESLSRLRRDDRDAALVACEKIRLGTQTAAAVAYQDVLRSNELAAQHKHVLAWIVEESRVDDIELLETLLQQARRKPVRKELQRAIAARRAKQLGPTKTELRGRAFVSPSDGACTFMLVICLEDASRRFDLLSVSIEGEDGLGEGDCEIDRSNSQLERFVEFANAAVGVRLVELPFPEAVRLVHEAVERSTGSKRAIPEEVRPFVNRLLEAEPGSLPGDALIAAADPREATFERLMLVVCTAVHDPWYFDEGDFLAEGLPMPTRFATTWLPTAEARLSGSERIRRRLLVMTRQMASWYSWRGDQVRAKLMASAHRSMTDPELRGAPLIRAMLYGSLDAYEGSALFTPVKALGQPDYRGRIRTDFFSSVSQPTSLDLARLDLMEVAQLALDQATGLIPGAQPEQLGVLAREAADSFSSLGRALVEDHDLSMDSEHFEMLVRRCVRLTGLPAERVQDVLTFARMAIVAFAESVCALCPVACLRSSVPTLAAEKLFFEPTHPAASVLKRLKVSE
;
A
#
# COMPACT_ATOMS: atom_id res chain seq x y z
N MET A 1 -51.73 34.14 15.50
CA MET A 1 -51.53 34.28 14.04
C MET A 1 -50.11 33.84 13.72
N ALA A 2 -49.94 32.57 13.36
CA ALA A 2 -48.67 31.96 12.99
C ALA A 2 -48.53 32.02 11.46
N PHE A 3 -48.41 33.22 10.90
CA PHE A 3 -47.84 33.38 9.57
C PHE A 3 -46.33 33.33 9.79
N ASP A 4 -45.89 32.08 9.80
CA ASP A 4 -44.85 31.52 10.64
C ASP A 4 -43.48 31.77 9.99
N LEU A 5 -42.42 31.92 10.78
CA LEU A 5 -41.04 32.10 10.29
C LEU A 5 -40.69 31.07 9.19
N ARG A 6 -41.33 29.89 9.26
CA ARG A 6 -41.32 28.81 8.27
C ARG A 6 -41.72 29.24 6.85
N GLU A 7 -42.71 30.09 6.66
CA GLU A 7 -43.12 30.54 5.31
C GLU A 7 -42.11 31.51 4.72
N LEU A 8 -41.50 32.35 5.55
CA LEU A 8 -40.41 33.23 5.15
C LEU A 8 -39.16 32.42 4.76
N LEU A 9 -38.86 31.34 5.48
CA LEU A 9 -37.78 30.41 5.16
C LEU A 9 -38.08 29.55 3.92
N ALA A 10 -39.31 29.09 3.75
CA ALA A 10 -39.72 28.28 2.59
C ALA A 10 -39.71 29.09 1.27
N ARG A 11 -39.85 30.41 1.35
CA ARG A 11 -39.76 31.32 0.20
C ARG A 11 -38.85 32.51 0.54
N PRO A 12 -37.53 32.32 0.53
CA PRO A 12 -36.60 33.37 0.93
C PRO A 12 -36.76 34.62 0.03
N PRO A 13 -36.76 35.84 0.59
CA PRO A 13 -36.90 37.06 -0.19
C PRO A 13 -35.72 37.26 -1.14
N GLY A 14 -35.98 37.84 -2.31
CA GLY A 14 -34.96 38.10 -3.33
C GLY A 14 -34.22 39.43 -3.14
N SER A 15 -34.73 40.31 -2.27
CA SER A 15 -34.11 41.62 -2.00
C SER A 15 -34.45 42.16 -0.61
N LYS A 16 -33.63 43.09 -0.12
CA LYS A 16 -33.86 43.79 1.16
C LYS A 16 -35.21 44.50 1.22
N ALA A 17 -35.62 45.15 0.12
CA ALA A 17 -36.91 45.84 0.04
C ALA A 17 -38.11 44.88 0.15
N GLU A 18 -37.96 43.66 -0.39
CA GLU A 18 -38.96 42.61 -0.23
C GLU A 18 -38.98 42.06 1.20
N LEU A 19 -37.82 41.83 1.79
CA LEU A 19 -37.69 41.41 3.19
C LEU A 19 -38.36 42.41 4.13
N ASP A 20 -38.07 43.71 4.00
CA ASP A 20 -38.65 44.77 4.83
C ASP A 20 -40.18 44.84 4.68
N ARG A 21 -40.70 44.59 3.47
CA ARG A 21 -42.16 44.54 3.22
C ARG A 21 -42.80 43.33 3.91
N ARG A 22 -42.17 42.15 3.80
CA ARG A 22 -42.68 40.91 4.42
C ARG A 22 -42.62 40.97 5.94
N LEU A 23 -41.54 41.51 6.51
CA LEU A 23 -41.38 41.74 7.95
C LEU A 23 -42.48 42.64 8.52
N LYS A 24 -42.86 43.72 7.80
CA LYS A 24 -43.99 44.58 8.18
C LYS A 24 -45.33 43.84 8.19
N LEU A 25 -45.56 42.92 7.25
CA LEU A 25 -46.80 42.13 7.18
C LEU A 25 -46.94 41.16 8.36
N ILE A 26 -45.82 40.61 8.84
CA ILE A 26 -45.79 39.67 9.98
C ILE A 26 -45.50 40.36 11.33
N SER A 27 -45.45 41.70 11.35
CA SER A 27 -45.18 42.50 12.56
C SER A 27 -43.92 42.06 13.32
N THR A 28 -42.87 41.64 12.59
CA THR A 28 -41.59 41.19 13.16
C THR A 28 -40.50 42.19 12.81
N SER A 29 -39.69 42.58 13.79
CA SER A 29 -38.53 43.46 13.55
C SER A 29 -37.36 42.68 12.92
N PRO A 30 -36.45 43.36 12.19
CA PRO A 30 -35.23 42.73 11.68
C PRO A 30 -34.38 42.07 12.78
N LEU A 31 -34.34 42.66 13.97
CA LEU A 31 -33.62 42.12 15.13
C LEU A 31 -34.24 40.81 15.63
N GLU A 32 -35.56 40.76 15.77
CA GLU A 32 -36.27 39.55 16.19
C GLU A 32 -36.08 38.41 15.17
N LEU A 33 -36.09 38.73 13.87
CA LEU A 33 -35.78 37.75 12.83
C LEU A 33 -34.32 37.27 12.93
N GLN A 34 -33.35 38.17 13.13
CA GLN A 34 -31.95 37.78 13.31
C GLN A 34 -31.77 36.84 14.50
N MET A 35 -32.37 37.14 15.66
CA MET A 35 -32.28 36.27 16.84
C MET A 35 -32.93 34.92 16.59
N ALA A 36 -34.10 34.88 15.93
CA ALA A 36 -34.77 33.64 15.58
C ALA A 36 -33.96 32.78 14.59
N LEU A 37 -33.26 33.40 13.64
CA LEU A 37 -32.35 32.70 12.73
C LEU A 37 -31.14 32.13 13.47
N VAL A 38 -30.57 32.86 14.44
CA VAL A 38 -29.51 32.32 15.30
C VAL A 38 -30.04 31.14 16.12
N ASP A 39 -31.23 31.23 16.71
CA ASP A 39 -31.85 30.11 17.44
C ASP A 39 -32.03 28.85 16.56
N LEU A 40 -32.43 29.03 15.30
CA LEU A 40 -32.57 27.92 14.36
C LEU A 40 -31.23 27.33 13.93
N ALA A 41 -30.22 28.18 13.70
CA ALA A 41 -28.86 27.75 13.40
C ALA A 41 -28.24 26.99 14.58
N GLU A 42 -28.48 27.43 15.82
CA GLU A 42 -28.06 26.73 17.03
C GLU A 42 -28.68 25.34 17.17
N ARG A 43 -29.88 25.14 16.64
CA ARG A 43 -30.60 23.85 16.64
C ARG A 43 -30.31 23.00 15.39
N GLY A 44 -29.44 23.44 14.49
CA GLY A 44 -29.15 22.76 13.22
C GLY A 44 -30.36 22.70 12.27
N SER A 45 -31.33 23.60 12.44
CA SER A 45 -32.58 23.63 11.67
C SER A 45 -32.60 24.74 10.61
N LEU A 46 -31.47 25.41 10.39
CA LEU A 46 -31.32 26.47 9.38
C LEU A 46 -30.32 26.02 8.32
N GLU A 47 -30.72 26.10 7.06
CA GLU A 47 -29.85 25.82 5.92
C GLU A 47 -28.84 26.97 5.70
N ASP A 48 -27.59 26.63 5.36
CA ASP A 48 -26.50 27.59 5.17
C ASP A 48 -26.84 28.67 4.13
N GLU A 49 -27.44 28.31 2.99
CA GLU A 49 -27.78 29.27 1.93
C GLU A 49 -28.85 30.27 2.40
N ALA A 50 -29.87 29.78 3.09
CA ALA A 50 -30.92 30.63 3.66
C ALA A 50 -30.31 31.60 4.67
N ALA A 51 -29.45 31.12 5.57
CA ALA A 51 -28.77 31.95 6.55
C ALA A 51 -27.97 33.08 5.90
N HIS A 52 -27.09 32.78 4.95
CA HIS A 52 -26.27 33.79 4.26
C HIS A 52 -27.13 34.81 3.50
N ARG A 53 -28.23 34.36 2.90
CA ARG A 53 -29.14 35.26 2.19
C ARG A 53 -29.79 36.26 3.14
N PHE A 54 -30.33 35.80 4.28
CA PHE A 54 -30.94 36.69 5.27
C PHE A 54 -29.92 37.65 5.91
N PHE A 55 -28.77 37.14 6.33
CA PHE A 55 -27.74 37.94 6.98
C PHE A 55 -27.03 38.91 6.04
N SER A 56 -26.89 38.61 4.75
CA SER A 56 -26.38 39.58 3.75
C SER A 56 -27.33 40.76 3.51
N MET A 57 -28.65 40.56 3.65
CA MET A 57 -29.65 41.63 3.53
C MET A 57 -29.76 42.51 4.78
N MET A 58 -29.68 41.90 5.97
CA MET A 58 -29.90 42.59 7.25
C MET A 58 -28.61 43.08 7.92
N GLY A 59 -27.46 42.52 7.55
CA GLY A 59 -26.21 42.66 8.31
C GLY A 59 -26.16 41.70 9.51
N VAL A 60 -25.00 41.67 10.18
CA VAL A 60 -24.71 40.71 11.28
C VAL A 60 -24.45 41.42 12.61
N ALA A 61 -24.40 42.76 12.64
CA ALA A 61 -23.91 43.55 13.77
C ALA A 61 -24.60 43.21 15.11
N GLU A 62 -25.94 43.16 15.13
CA GLU A 62 -26.72 42.89 16.34
C GLU A 62 -26.64 41.42 16.79
N ALA A 63 -26.42 40.49 15.86
CA ALA A 63 -26.28 39.06 16.14
C ALA A 63 -24.84 38.64 16.46
N ALA A 64 -23.85 39.49 16.15
CA ALA A 64 -22.44 39.17 16.27
C ALA A 64 -22.01 38.70 17.67
N PRO A 65 -22.43 39.34 18.80
CA PRO A 65 -22.03 38.87 20.13
C PRO A 65 -22.45 37.42 20.41
N ARG A 66 -23.66 37.05 19.99
CA ARG A 66 -24.20 35.71 20.18
C ARG A 66 -23.53 34.70 19.26
N LEU A 67 -23.37 35.03 17.98
CA LEU A 67 -22.65 34.20 17.00
C LEU A 67 -21.19 33.93 17.44
N ARG A 68 -20.50 34.94 17.99
CA ARG A 68 -19.14 34.80 18.56
C ARG A 68 -19.13 33.83 19.74
N ALA A 69 -20.10 33.92 20.65
CA ALA A 69 -20.22 33.00 21.77
C ALA A 69 -20.46 31.56 21.29
N CYS A 70 -21.33 31.37 20.29
CA CYS A 70 -21.59 30.05 19.69
C CYS A 70 -20.37 29.49 18.95
N LEU A 71 -19.60 30.33 18.25
CA LEU A 71 -18.34 29.93 17.59
C LEU A 71 -17.27 29.54 18.62
N ALA A 72 -17.21 30.25 19.76
CA ALA A 72 -16.24 30.03 20.82
C ALA A 72 -16.53 28.80 21.69
N ASP A 73 -17.74 28.26 21.66
CA ASP A 73 -18.14 27.08 22.42
C ASP A 73 -17.60 25.78 21.79
N PRO A 74 -16.62 25.11 22.42
CA PRO A 74 -16.02 23.90 21.85
C PRO A 74 -16.93 22.67 21.95
N THR A 75 -18.02 22.72 22.74
CA THR A 75 -18.95 21.60 22.90
C THR A 75 -19.91 21.45 21.72
N ARG A 76 -19.99 22.47 20.86
CA ARG A 76 -20.86 22.47 19.69
C ARG A 76 -20.24 21.72 18.50
N PRO A 77 -21.05 21.06 17.66
CA PRO A 77 -20.59 20.43 16.43
C PRO A 77 -19.83 21.40 15.52
N ILE A 78 -18.80 20.90 14.84
CA ILE A 78 -17.93 21.72 14.01
C ILE A 78 -18.66 22.32 12.81
N GLU A 79 -19.67 21.62 12.29
CA GLU A 79 -20.54 22.04 11.19
C GLU A 79 -21.38 23.26 11.57
N ALA A 80 -21.97 23.25 12.77
CA ALA A 80 -22.73 24.39 13.28
C ALA A 80 -21.80 25.60 13.52
N ARG A 81 -20.60 25.35 14.05
CA ARG A 81 -19.58 26.38 14.25
C ARG A 81 -19.09 26.97 12.93
N ARG A 82 -19.03 26.16 11.86
CA ARG A 82 -18.67 26.60 10.50
C ARG A 82 -19.68 27.60 9.95
N LEU A 83 -20.98 27.35 10.12
CA LEU A 83 -22.03 28.31 9.77
C LEU A 83 -21.88 29.62 10.55
N PHE A 84 -21.60 29.58 11.85
CA PHE A 84 -21.40 30.81 12.62
C PHE A 84 -20.17 31.60 12.16
N LEU A 85 -19.07 30.92 11.85
CA LEU A 85 -17.87 31.53 11.29
C LEU A 85 -18.18 32.21 9.96
N SER A 86 -18.84 31.53 9.02
CA SER A 86 -19.14 32.07 7.70
C SER A 86 -20.10 33.26 7.75
N LEU A 87 -21.05 33.26 8.69
CA LEU A 87 -21.92 34.41 8.93
C LEU A 87 -21.15 35.59 9.52
N LEU A 88 -20.25 35.36 10.46
CA LEU A 88 -19.40 36.43 11.03
C LEU A 88 -18.47 37.04 9.97
N GLU A 89 -18.02 36.28 8.98
CA GLU A 89 -17.22 36.79 7.85
C GLU A 89 -17.96 37.79 6.95
N LEU A 90 -19.30 37.86 7.00
CA LEU A 90 -20.09 38.85 6.25
C LEU A 90 -19.94 40.28 6.81
N ALA A 91 -19.42 40.43 8.03
CA ALA A 91 -19.25 41.73 8.67
C ALA A 91 -17.75 42.07 8.83
N PRO A 92 -17.35 43.33 8.55
CA PRO A 92 -16.04 43.82 8.96
C PRO A 92 -15.89 43.63 10.46
N GLN A 93 -14.76 43.03 10.91
CA GLN A 93 -14.49 42.77 12.33
C GLN A 93 -15.44 41.74 12.99
N GLY A 94 -16.11 40.88 12.22
CA GLY A 94 -16.99 39.84 12.75
C GLY A 94 -16.32 38.92 13.80
N LEU A 95 -15.02 38.66 13.68
CA LEU A 95 -14.24 37.85 14.61
C LEU A 95 -13.60 38.62 15.78
N GLU A 96 -13.90 39.92 15.93
CA GLU A 96 -13.36 40.70 17.03
C GLU A 96 -13.77 40.13 18.40
N GLY A 97 -12.79 39.95 19.30
CA GLY A 97 -12.99 39.35 20.61
C GLY A 97 -13.04 37.82 20.64
N VAL A 98 -13.00 37.13 19.49
CA VAL A 98 -12.90 35.66 19.44
C VAL A 98 -11.42 35.26 19.45
N ALA A 99 -11.06 34.36 20.37
CA ALA A 99 -9.71 33.81 20.46
C ALA A 99 -9.36 32.99 19.21
N ARG A 100 -8.11 33.06 18.77
CA ARG A 100 -7.63 32.35 17.57
C ARG A 100 -7.88 30.84 17.67
N ASP A 101 -7.59 30.25 18.82
CA ASP A 101 -7.74 28.81 19.07
C ASP A 101 -9.20 28.35 18.98
N ALA A 102 -10.16 29.27 19.06
CA ALA A 102 -11.56 28.96 18.92
C ALA A 102 -12.02 28.91 17.46
N TRP A 103 -11.64 29.88 16.62
CA TRP A 103 -12.13 29.95 15.24
C TRP A 103 -11.21 29.26 14.23
N LEU A 104 -9.90 29.20 14.48
CA LEU A 104 -8.93 28.65 13.53
C LEU A 104 -9.20 27.18 13.18
N PRO A 105 -9.43 26.25 14.15
CA PRO A 105 -9.72 24.85 13.81
C PRO A 105 -11.00 24.67 12.98
N VAL A 106 -11.96 25.59 13.10
CA VAL A 106 -13.20 25.59 12.32
C VAL A 106 -12.93 26.06 10.89
N ALA A 107 -12.14 27.13 10.73
CA ALA A 107 -11.71 27.64 9.42
C ALA A 107 -10.88 26.61 8.64
N GLU A 108 -10.00 25.88 9.33
CA GLU A 108 -9.16 24.83 8.74
C GLU A 108 -9.97 23.75 8.00
N VAL A 109 -11.17 23.40 8.48
CA VAL A 109 -12.05 22.44 7.79
C VAL A 109 -12.48 22.98 6.43
N GLY A 110 -12.95 24.22 6.38
CA GLY A 110 -13.37 24.86 5.12
C GLY A 110 -12.19 25.10 4.17
N TRP A 111 -11.04 25.52 4.70
CA TRP A 111 -9.83 25.69 3.88
C TRP A 111 -9.31 24.38 3.31
N ARG A 112 -9.42 23.26 4.04
CA ARG A 112 -9.08 21.94 3.50
C ARG A 112 -9.92 21.60 2.27
N GLU A 113 -11.23 21.85 2.31
CA GLU A 113 -12.11 21.62 1.16
C GLU A 113 -11.71 22.49 -0.04
N LEU A 114 -11.44 23.78 0.20
CA LEU A 114 -11.04 24.73 -0.86
C LEU A 114 -9.67 24.38 -1.46
N LEU A 115 -8.68 24.07 -0.63
CA LEU A 115 -7.32 23.76 -1.07
C LEU A 115 -7.26 22.42 -1.82
N THR A 116 -8.06 21.41 -1.42
CA THR A 116 -8.21 20.17 -2.19
C THR A 116 -8.81 20.44 -3.57
N ARG A 117 -9.87 21.25 -3.65
CA ARG A 117 -10.56 21.55 -4.91
C ARG A 117 -9.78 22.48 -5.85
N ALA A 118 -8.87 23.29 -5.32
CA ALA A 118 -8.12 24.27 -6.10
C ALA A 118 -7.33 23.67 -7.29
N ARG A 119 -7.04 22.35 -7.26
CA ARG A 119 -6.42 21.64 -8.38
C ARG A 119 -7.32 21.61 -9.63
N ASP A 120 -8.62 21.40 -9.43
CA ASP A 120 -9.58 21.14 -10.50
C ASP A 120 -10.50 22.34 -10.76
N ASP A 121 -10.59 23.26 -9.78
CA ASP A 121 -11.47 24.43 -9.81
C ASP A 121 -10.72 25.70 -9.37
N PRO A 122 -10.28 26.55 -10.33
CA PRO A 122 -9.60 27.81 -10.02
C PRO A 122 -10.42 28.76 -9.14
N SER A 123 -11.75 28.64 -9.14
CA SER A 123 -12.60 29.48 -8.27
C SER A 123 -12.43 29.15 -6.78
N ALA A 124 -11.98 27.94 -6.44
CA ALA A 124 -11.70 27.53 -5.08
C ALA A 124 -10.45 28.23 -4.51
N ALA A 125 -9.41 28.44 -5.32
CA ALA A 125 -8.22 29.21 -4.94
C ALA A 125 -8.57 30.70 -4.68
N ALA A 126 -9.44 31.26 -5.53
CA ALA A 126 -9.97 32.61 -5.35
C ALA A 126 -10.80 32.73 -4.06
N ALA A 127 -11.69 31.78 -3.78
CA ALA A 127 -12.50 31.74 -2.55
C ALA A 127 -11.62 31.59 -1.30
N PHE A 128 -10.53 30.82 -1.37
CA PHE A 128 -9.54 30.73 -0.30
C PHE A 128 -8.86 32.08 -0.03
N ALA A 129 -8.39 32.76 -1.08
CA ALA A 129 -7.77 34.07 -0.95
C ALA A 129 -8.73 35.12 -0.37
N GLU A 130 -10.01 35.06 -0.75
CA GLU A 130 -11.06 35.94 -0.21
C GLU A 130 -11.32 35.65 1.28
N SER A 131 -11.43 34.39 1.68
CA SER A 131 -11.59 34.02 3.10
C SER A 131 -10.40 34.54 3.93
N LEU A 132 -9.17 34.38 3.42
CA LEU A 132 -7.97 34.89 4.10
C LEU A 132 -7.95 36.42 4.21
N SER A 133 -8.44 37.15 3.20
CA SER A 133 -8.46 38.62 3.24
C SER A 133 -9.48 39.18 4.24
N ARG A 134 -10.55 38.44 4.55
CA ARG A 134 -11.55 38.82 5.56
C ARG A 134 -11.02 38.72 7.00
N LEU A 135 -9.92 38.00 7.23
CA LEU A 135 -9.29 37.90 8.55
C LEU A 135 -8.61 39.21 8.98
N ARG A 136 -8.48 39.39 10.31
CA ARG A 136 -7.68 40.46 10.90
C ARG A 136 -6.23 40.35 10.42
N ARG A 137 -5.57 41.49 10.16
CA ARG A 137 -4.20 41.52 9.62
C ARG A 137 -3.22 40.68 10.44
N ASP A 138 -3.31 40.74 11.77
CA ASP A 138 -2.42 40.04 12.70
C ASP A 138 -2.65 38.51 12.76
N ASP A 139 -3.78 38.04 12.23
CA ASP A 139 -4.13 36.61 12.18
C ASP A 139 -3.77 35.96 10.85
N ARG A 140 -3.57 36.74 9.78
CA ARG A 140 -3.36 36.22 8.42
C ARG A 140 -2.11 35.37 8.29
N ASP A 141 -1.00 35.75 8.92
CA ASP A 141 0.24 34.98 8.82
C ASP A 141 0.13 33.63 9.55
N ALA A 142 -0.49 33.62 10.74
CA ALA A 142 -0.72 32.39 11.48
C ALA A 142 -1.71 31.45 10.77
N ALA A 143 -2.78 32.02 10.19
CA ALA A 143 -3.72 31.30 9.36
C ALA A 143 -3.02 30.70 8.13
N LEU A 144 -2.21 31.48 7.43
CA LEU A 144 -1.48 31.03 6.24
C LEU A 144 -0.51 29.87 6.56
N VAL A 145 0.17 29.92 7.70
CA VAL A 145 1.04 28.83 8.18
C VAL A 145 0.24 27.56 8.53
N ALA A 146 -0.95 27.70 9.10
CA ALA A 146 -1.84 26.57 9.35
C ALA A 146 -2.34 25.95 8.03
N CYS A 147 -2.74 26.80 7.07
CA CYS A 147 -3.14 26.39 5.73
C CYS A 147 -2.04 25.67 4.97
N GLU A 148 -0.78 26.07 5.15
CA GLU A 148 0.35 25.40 4.49
C GLU A 148 0.46 23.93 4.92
N LYS A 149 0.27 23.64 6.21
CA LYS A 149 0.24 22.25 6.71
C LYS A 149 -0.90 21.46 6.07
N ILE A 150 -2.05 22.09 5.88
CA ILE A 150 -3.21 21.47 5.24
C ILE A 150 -2.95 21.22 3.77
N ARG A 151 -2.45 22.23 3.05
CA ARG A 151 -2.12 22.17 1.63
C ARG A 151 -1.12 21.06 1.32
N LEU A 152 -0.07 20.94 2.14
CA LEU A 152 0.90 19.84 2.02
C LEU A 152 0.20 18.48 2.12
N GLY A 153 -0.74 18.32 3.05
CA GLY A 153 -1.56 17.12 3.18
C GLY A 153 -2.55 16.86 2.03
N THR A 154 -2.95 17.89 1.27
CA THR A 154 -3.83 17.76 0.08
C THR A 154 -3.05 17.63 -1.23
N GLN A 155 -1.71 17.70 -1.19
CA GLN A 155 -0.81 17.64 -2.35
C GLN A 155 -1.05 18.72 -3.43
N THR A 156 -1.76 19.80 -3.10
CA THR A 156 -2.04 20.90 -4.02
C THR A 156 -0.81 21.78 -4.16
N ALA A 157 -0.30 22.01 -5.38
CA ALA A 157 0.87 22.87 -5.60
C ALA A 157 0.70 24.26 -4.95
N ALA A 158 1.74 24.79 -4.31
CA ALA A 158 1.71 26.13 -3.71
C ALA A 158 1.35 27.21 -4.76
N ALA A 159 1.85 27.05 -5.99
CA ALA A 159 1.53 27.92 -7.12
C ALA A 159 0.03 27.92 -7.47
N VAL A 160 -0.63 26.76 -7.41
CA VAL A 160 -2.06 26.61 -7.69
C VAL A 160 -2.91 27.08 -6.53
N ALA A 161 -2.58 26.65 -5.31
CA ALA A 161 -3.32 26.96 -4.09
C ALA A 161 -3.32 28.46 -3.75
N TYR A 162 -2.22 29.16 -4.02
CA TYR A 162 -2.00 30.53 -3.57
C TYR A 162 -1.88 31.55 -4.70
N GLN A 163 -2.22 31.19 -5.93
CA GLN A 163 -2.18 32.10 -7.09
C GLN A 163 -2.97 33.39 -6.82
N ASP A 164 -4.19 33.28 -6.30
CA ASP A 164 -5.05 34.44 -6.06
C ASP A 164 -4.66 35.22 -4.80
N VAL A 165 -3.94 34.59 -3.86
CA VAL A 165 -3.26 35.30 -2.76
C VAL A 165 -2.20 36.25 -3.32
N LEU A 166 -1.40 35.79 -4.30
CA LEU A 166 -0.39 36.62 -4.96
C LEU A 166 -0.98 37.73 -5.84
N ARG A 167 -2.20 37.55 -6.36
CA ARG A 167 -2.93 38.59 -7.11
C ARG A 167 -3.59 39.63 -6.21
N SER A 168 -3.88 39.28 -4.95
CA SER A 168 -4.55 40.17 -4.01
C SER A 168 -3.63 41.25 -3.46
N ASN A 169 -4.00 42.52 -3.67
CA ASN A 169 -3.30 43.68 -3.08
C ASN A 169 -3.47 43.77 -1.56
N GLU A 170 -4.55 43.19 -1.01
CA GLU A 170 -4.83 43.20 0.43
C GLU A 170 -3.96 42.22 1.20
N LEU A 171 -3.44 41.20 0.50
CA LEU A 171 -2.58 40.15 1.03
C LEU A 171 -1.11 40.35 0.67
N ALA A 172 -0.72 41.56 0.24
CA ALA A 172 0.64 41.85 -0.19
C ALA A 172 1.70 41.58 0.89
N ALA A 173 1.35 41.68 2.18
CA ALA A 173 2.26 41.34 3.27
C ALA A 173 2.57 39.83 3.34
N GLN A 174 1.63 39.00 2.87
CA GLN A 174 1.73 37.54 2.87
C GLN A 174 2.49 36.99 1.64
N HIS A 175 2.69 37.81 0.61
CA HIS A 175 3.35 37.39 -0.65
C HIS A 175 4.72 36.77 -0.40
N LYS A 176 5.51 37.34 0.51
CA LYS A 176 6.82 36.80 0.88
C LYS A 176 6.77 35.34 1.33
N HIS A 177 5.77 34.95 2.13
CA HIS A 177 5.62 33.58 2.63
C HIS A 177 5.24 32.62 1.49
N VAL A 178 4.23 33.00 0.71
CA VAL A 178 3.77 32.23 -0.44
C VAL A 178 4.87 32.02 -1.48
N LEU A 179 5.59 33.10 -1.82
CA LEU A 179 6.69 33.03 -2.80
C LEU A 179 7.84 32.15 -2.31
N ALA A 180 8.11 32.11 -1.00
CA ALA A 180 9.10 31.20 -0.44
C ALA A 180 8.70 29.73 -0.66
N TRP A 181 7.43 29.37 -0.44
CA TRP A 181 6.93 28.02 -0.66
C TRP A 181 6.97 27.61 -2.14
N ILE A 182 6.56 28.51 -3.05
CA ILE A 182 6.66 28.26 -4.50
C ILE A 182 8.12 28.04 -4.93
N VAL A 183 9.05 28.85 -4.43
CA VAL A 183 10.49 28.68 -4.71
C VAL A 183 11.02 27.39 -4.10
N GLU A 184 10.45 26.91 -3.00
CA GLU A 184 10.85 25.66 -2.38
C GLU A 184 10.40 24.45 -3.20
N GLU A 185 9.12 24.36 -3.55
CA GLU A 185 8.54 23.25 -4.31
C GLU A 185 9.16 23.04 -5.70
N SER A 186 9.65 24.12 -6.32
CA SER A 186 10.48 24.02 -7.52
C SER A 186 9.82 23.24 -8.67
N ARG A 187 8.54 23.51 -8.98
CA ARG A 187 7.84 22.88 -10.12
C ARG A 187 8.23 23.57 -11.43
N VAL A 188 7.89 22.95 -12.56
CA VAL A 188 8.25 23.42 -13.91
C VAL A 188 7.45 24.67 -14.29
N ASP A 189 6.15 24.67 -13.97
CA ASP A 189 5.20 25.72 -14.41
C ASP A 189 5.23 26.99 -13.54
N ASP A 190 5.94 26.94 -12.40
CA ASP A 190 6.01 28.05 -11.44
C ASP A 190 6.61 29.33 -12.06
N ILE A 191 7.56 29.19 -13.00
CA ILE A 191 8.20 30.36 -13.63
C ILE A 191 7.20 31.13 -14.50
N GLU A 192 6.39 30.44 -15.30
CA GLU A 192 5.39 31.07 -16.17
C GLU A 192 4.36 31.86 -15.35
N LEU A 193 3.91 31.27 -14.23
CA LEU A 193 3.03 31.94 -13.29
C LEU A 193 3.68 33.20 -12.71
N LEU A 194 4.91 33.07 -12.18
CA LEU A 194 5.61 34.20 -11.55
C LEU A 194 5.91 35.33 -12.54
N GLU A 195 6.23 35.01 -13.79
CA GLU A 195 6.43 35.99 -14.86
C GLU A 195 5.13 36.70 -15.23
N THR A 196 4.02 35.95 -15.34
CA THR A 196 2.68 36.52 -15.56
C THR A 196 2.31 37.49 -14.44
N LEU A 197 2.51 37.09 -13.18
CA LEU A 197 2.25 37.94 -12.02
C LEU A 197 3.17 39.17 -12.00
N LEU A 198 4.43 39.03 -12.40
CA LEU A 198 5.38 40.15 -12.48
C LEU A 198 4.94 41.19 -13.53
N GLN A 199 4.43 40.74 -14.67
CA GLN A 199 3.88 41.62 -15.71
C GLN A 199 2.65 42.39 -15.21
N GLN A 200 1.78 41.72 -14.43
CA GLN A 200 0.56 42.30 -13.88
C GLN A 200 0.82 43.21 -12.66
N ALA A 201 1.92 43.02 -11.93
CA ALA A 201 2.24 43.76 -10.72
C ALA A 201 2.59 45.24 -11.00
N ARG A 202 1.80 46.17 -10.44
CA ARG A 202 2.05 47.63 -10.56
C ARG A 202 2.91 48.23 -9.45
N ARG A 203 2.98 47.58 -8.29
CA ARG A 203 3.67 48.09 -7.09
C ARG A 203 5.13 47.65 -7.05
N LYS A 204 6.05 48.60 -6.81
CA LYS A 204 7.50 48.36 -6.76
C LYS A 204 7.94 47.28 -5.74
N PRO A 205 7.39 47.21 -4.51
CA PRO A 205 7.76 46.16 -3.54
C PRO A 205 7.38 44.75 -4.02
N VAL A 206 6.15 44.56 -4.51
CA VAL A 206 5.65 43.27 -5.03
C VAL A 206 6.45 42.82 -6.25
N ARG A 207 6.73 43.74 -7.19
CA ARG A 207 7.59 43.44 -8.35
C ARG A 207 8.99 42.98 -7.91
N LYS A 208 9.56 43.58 -6.87
CA LYS A 208 10.89 43.21 -6.35
C LYS A 208 10.87 41.81 -5.72
N GLU A 209 9.81 41.44 -5.01
CA GLU A 209 9.66 40.10 -4.44
C GLU A 209 9.48 39.03 -5.52
N LEU A 210 8.64 39.29 -6.52
CA LEU A 210 8.46 38.41 -7.68
C LEU A 210 9.77 38.25 -8.49
N GLN A 211 10.50 39.35 -8.74
CA GLN A 211 11.82 39.29 -9.38
C GLN A 211 12.83 38.47 -8.58
N ARG A 212 12.82 38.57 -7.24
CA ARG A 212 13.67 37.75 -6.36
C ARG A 212 13.27 36.28 -6.42
N ALA A 213 11.98 35.98 -6.42
CA ALA A 213 11.48 34.61 -6.52
C ALA A 213 11.86 33.97 -7.88
N ILE A 214 11.67 34.70 -8.99
CA ILE A 214 12.09 34.26 -10.32
C ILE A 214 13.61 34.06 -10.37
N ALA A 215 14.40 34.99 -9.84
CA ALA A 215 15.86 34.86 -9.81
C ALA A 215 16.32 33.67 -8.95
N ALA A 216 15.71 33.47 -7.77
CA ALA A 216 15.98 32.32 -6.90
C ALA A 216 15.59 31.00 -7.56
N ARG A 217 14.46 30.98 -8.29
CA ARG A 217 14.02 29.79 -9.03
C ARG A 217 14.92 29.47 -10.21
N ARG A 218 15.28 30.47 -11.03
CA ARG A 218 16.26 30.33 -12.11
C ARG A 218 17.64 29.95 -11.57
N ALA A 219 18.04 30.47 -10.41
CA ALA A 219 19.28 30.06 -9.75
C ALA A 219 19.23 28.62 -9.23
N LYS A 220 18.08 28.15 -8.70
CA LYS A 220 17.86 26.73 -8.39
C LYS A 220 17.86 25.84 -9.64
N GLN A 221 17.41 26.34 -10.80
CA GLN A 221 17.51 25.64 -12.09
C GLN A 221 18.93 25.64 -12.69
N LEU A 222 19.74 26.66 -12.38
CA LEU A 222 21.13 26.80 -12.87
C LEU A 222 22.17 26.23 -11.91
N GLY A 223 21.82 25.99 -10.66
CA GLY A 223 22.71 25.44 -9.65
C GLY A 223 22.93 23.94 -9.88
N PRO A 224 24.18 23.43 -9.81
CA PRO A 224 24.41 22.01 -9.67
C PRO A 224 24.08 21.64 -8.22
N THR A 225 22.80 21.55 -7.89
CA THR A 225 22.38 20.84 -6.69
C THR A 225 22.03 19.43 -7.13
N LYS A 226 23.07 18.58 -7.21
CA LYS A 226 22.91 17.19 -6.74
C LYS A 226 22.43 17.33 -5.30
N THR A 227 21.11 17.47 -5.11
CA THR A 227 20.52 17.25 -3.81
C THR A 227 20.94 15.83 -3.48
N GLU A 228 21.77 15.64 -2.45
CA GLU A 228 22.21 14.32 -2.05
C GLU A 228 20.94 13.56 -1.64
N LEU A 229 20.37 12.81 -2.59
CA LEU A 229 19.15 12.06 -2.37
C LEU A 229 19.50 10.99 -1.33
N ARG A 230 18.82 11.07 -0.20
CA ARG A 230 18.90 10.09 0.86
C ARG A 230 17.63 9.26 0.81
N GLY A 231 17.79 7.97 1.01
CA GLY A 231 16.66 7.07 0.91
C GLY A 231 17.01 5.66 1.35
N ARG A 232 15.96 4.86 1.41
CA ARG A 232 16.02 3.42 1.61
C ARG A 232 15.45 2.74 0.38
N ALA A 233 15.90 1.54 0.10
CA ALA A 233 15.36 0.78 -1.01
C ALA A 233 15.21 -0.68 -0.63
N PHE A 234 14.20 -1.31 -1.22
CA PHE A 234 13.89 -2.71 -1.05
C PHE A 234 13.62 -3.35 -2.40
N VAL A 235 13.97 -4.61 -2.53
CA VAL A 235 13.78 -5.35 -3.78
C VAL A 235 13.27 -6.76 -3.51
N SER A 236 12.31 -7.20 -4.31
CA SER A 236 11.81 -8.57 -4.26
C SER A 236 12.75 -9.55 -4.96
N PRO A 237 12.66 -10.86 -4.70
CA PRO A 237 13.23 -11.85 -5.60
C PRO A 237 12.57 -11.77 -6.98
N SER A 238 13.20 -12.37 -7.98
CA SER A 238 12.63 -12.51 -9.31
C SER A 238 11.65 -13.69 -9.39
N ASP A 239 10.53 -13.48 -10.07
CA ASP A 239 9.41 -14.42 -10.26
C ASP A 239 9.67 -15.53 -11.30
N GLY A 240 10.91 -15.73 -11.76
CA GLY A 240 11.24 -16.69 -12.83
C GLY A 240 10.95 -16.16 -14.25
N ALA A 241 9.99 -15.25 -14.42
CA ALA A 241 9.77 -14.49 -15.66
C ALA A 241 10.73 -13.29 -15.80
N CYS A 242 11.66 -13.12 -14.85
CA CYS A 242 12.61 -12.01 -14.77
C CYS A 242 11.99 -10.67 -14.40
N THR A 243 10.85 -10.69 -13.73
CA THR A 243 10.23 -9.51 -13.13
C THR A 243 10.56 -9.48 -11.66
N PHE A 244 10.86 -8.28 -11.15
CA PHE A 244 11.01 -8.04 -9.72
C PHE A 244 10.46 -6.66 -9.37
N MET A 245 10.03 -6.51 -8.12
CA MET A 245 9.54 -5.25 -7.59
C MET A 245 10.68 -4.51 -6.91
N LEU A 246 10.85 -3.24 -7.27
CA LEU A 246 11.75 -2.31 -6.61
C LEU A 246 10.93 -1.25 -5.88
N VAL A 247 11.17 -1.11 -4.59
CA VAL A 247 10.55 -0.09 -3.74
C VAL A 247 11.64 0.87 -3.31
N ILE A 248 11.51 2.17 -3.62
CA ILE A 248 12.47 3.21 -3.23
C ILE A 248 11.75 4.25 -2.39
N CYS A 249 12.32 4.58 -1.24
CA CYS A 249 11.81 5.57 -0.31
C CYS A 249 12.80 6.73 -0.25
N LEU A 250 12.43 7.89 -0.79
CA LEU A 250 13.23 9.11 -0.72
C LEU A 250 12.86 9.88 0.54
N GLU A 251 13.85 10.15 1.39
CA GLU A 251 13.68 10.97 2.59
C GLU A 251 13.75 12.46 2.24
N ASP A 252 12.74 13.22 2.64
CA ASP A 252 12.75 14.67 2.56
C ASP A 252 13.45 15.31 3.78
N ALA A 253 13.66 16.62 3.75
CA ALA A 253 14.26 17.35 4.88
C ALA A 253 13.42 17.30 6.17
N SER A 254 12.15 16.92 6.07
CA SER A 254 11.18 16.79 7.17
C SER A 254 11.09 15.36 7.74
N ARG A 255 11.93 14.42 7.27
CA ARG A 255 11.87 12.98 7.59
C ARG A 255 10.57 12.28 7.17
N ARG A 256 9.94 12.78 6.11
CA ARG A 256 8.83 12.14 5.41
C ARG A 256 9.37 11.49 4.15
N PHE A 257 8.66 10.47 3.68
CA PHE A 257 9.13 9.58 2.64
C PHE A 257 8.24 9.65 1.41
N ASP A 258 8.82 9.93 0.26
CA ASP A 258 8.19 9.65 -1.02
C ASP A 258 8.53 8.21 -1.40
N LEU A 259 7.53 7.38 -1.68
CA LEU A 259 7.65 5.97 -2.00
C LEU A 259 7.36 5.74 -3.48
N LEU A 260 8.34 5.18 -4.18
CA LEU A 260 8.19 4.61 -5.52
C LEU A 260 8.09 3.10 -5.38
N SER A 261 7.06 2.49 -5.95
CA SER A 261 6.98 1.04 -6.15
C SER A 261 6.90 0.78 -7.65
N VAL A 262 7.84 0.04 -8.21
CA VAL A 262 7.89 -0.20 -9.66
C VAL A 262 8.32 -1.64 -9.95
N SER A 263 7.68 -2.27 -10.94
CA SER A 263 8.16 -3.53 -11.48
C SER A 263 9.28 -3.26 -12.48
N ILE A 264 10.33 -4.06 -12.40
CA ILE A 264 11.43 -4.07 -13.36
C ILE A 264 11.39 -5.40 -14.07
N GLU A 265 11.05 -5.33 -15.35
CA GLU A 265 11.06 -6.44 -16.29
C GLU A 265 12.48 -6.57 -16.86
N GLY A 266 13.06 -7.77 -16.78
CA GLY A 266 14.47 -7.99 -17.09
C GLY A 266 14.88 -7.56 -18.49
N GLU A 267 14.05 -7.82 -19.51
CA GLU A 267 14.33 -7.46 -20.90
C GLU A 267 13.77 -6.08 -21.30
N ASP A 268 12.61 -5.69 -20.76
CA ASP A 268 11.86 -4.51 -21.21
C ASP A 268 12.04 -3.25 -20.32
N GLY A 269 12.72 -3.39 -19.18
CA GLY A 269 13.05 -2.29 -18.29
C GLY A 269 11.95 -1.98 -17.28
N LEU A 270 11.55 -0.71 -17.14
CA LEU A 270 10.47 -0.30 -16.23
C LEU A 270 9.10 -0.78 -16.72
N GLY A 271 8.40 -1.50 -15.86
CA GLY A 271 7.01 -1.94 -16.03
C GLY A 271 6.03 -1.02 -15.30
N GLU A 272 4.96 -1.60 -14.78
CA GLU A 272 3.95 -0.90 -13.98
C GLU A 272 4.55 -0.38 -12.66
N GLY A 273 4.06 0.75 -12.18
CA GLY A 273 4.49 1.29 -10.91
C GLY A 273 3.56 2.39 -10.42
N ASP A 274 3.72 2.70 -9.14
CA ASP A 274 2.98 3.73 -8.44
C ASP A 274 3.93 4.57 -7.58
N CYS A 275 3.52 5.81 -7.33
CA CYS A 275 4.25 6.78 -6.53
C CYS A 275 3.34 7.32 -5.44
N GLU A 276 3.69 7.05 -4.19
CA GLU A 276 3.05 7.63 -3.03
C GLU A 276 3.95 8.71 -2.43
N ILE A 277 3.38 9.83 -1.99
CA ILE A 277 4.14 10.99 -1.51
C ILE A 277 3.82 11.21 -0.03
N ASP A 278 4.78 11.73 0.73
CA ASP A 278 4.56 12.25 2.09
C ASP A 278 4.20 11.18 3.15
N ARG A 279 4.77 9.97 3.07
CA ARG A 279 4.56 8.90 4.08
C ARG A 279 5.39 9.13 5.34
N SER A 280 4.83 8.77 6.49
CA SER A 280 5.58 8.68 7.76
C SER A 280 6.40 7.39 7.83
N ASN A 281 7.46 7.37 8.65
CA ASN A 281 8.28 6.16 8.85
C ASN A 281 7.44 4.95 9.32
N SER A 282 6.43 5.17 10.18
CA SER A 282 5.52 4.11 10.63
C SER A 282 4.62 3.56 9.52
N GLN A 283 4.28 4.39 8.51
CA GLN A 283 3.52 3.92 7.35
C GLN A 283 4.40 3.11 6.41
N LEU A 284 5.67 3.51 6.27
CA LEU A 284 6.67 2.75 5.52
C LEU A 284 6.93 1.37 6.15
N GLU A 285 7.14 1.31 7.46
CA GLU A 285 7.34 0.05 8.18
C GLU A 285 6.13 -0.88 8.00
N ARG A 286 4.90 -0.35 8.14
CA ARG A 286 3.68 -1.12 7.86
C ARG A 286 3.57 -1.56 6.41
N PHE A 287 3.98 -0.74 5.44
CA PHE A 287 3.98 -1.13 4.03
C PHE A 287 4.95 -2.29 3.78
N VAL A 288 6.17 -2.21 4.31
CA VAL A 288 7.18 -3.27 4.18
C VAL A 288 6.73 -4.54 4.90
N GLU A 289 6.17 -4.42 6.10
CA GLU A 289 5.57 -5.54 6.83
C GLU A 289 4.43 -6.17 6.04
N PHE A 290 3.50 -5.37 5.52
CA PHE A 290 2.37 -5.84 4.73
C PHE A 290 2.80 -6.48 3.42
N ALA A 291 3.73 -5.89 2.66
CA ALA A 291 4.25 -6.45 1.42
C ALA A 291 4.91 -7.82 1.64
N ASN A 292 5.70 -7.95 2.72
CA ASN A 292 6.32 -9.22 3.11
C ASN A 292 5.29 -10.25 3.62
N ALA A 293 4.22 -9.80 4.29
CA ALA A 293 3.27 -10.67 4.99
C ALA A 293 2.07 -11.11 4.14
N ALA A 294 1.52 -10.22 3.30
CA ALA A 294 0.26 -10.41 2.57
C ALA A 294 0.45 -10.82 1.10
N VAL A 295 1.54 -10.39 0.44
CA VAL A 295 1.75 -10.63 -1.01
C VAL A 295 2.76 -11.76 -1.25
N GLY A 296 3.41 -12.28 -0.20
CA GLY A 296 4.52 -13.23 -0.34
C GLY A 296 5.77 -12.65 -1.00
N VAL A 297 5.80 -11.34 -1.25
CA VAL A 297 6.89 -10.60 -1.88
C VAL A 297 7.99 -10.39 -0.83
N ARG A 298 9.10 -11.12 -0.94
CA ARG A 298 10.22 -11.01 0.01
C ARG A 298 11.08 -9.80 -0.30
N LEU A 299 10.74 -8.67 0.28
CA LEU A 299 11.50 -7.44 0.17
C LEU A 299 12.80 -7.54 0.99
N VAL A 300 13.93 -7.42 0.31
CA VAL A 300 15.26 -7.33 0.91
C VAL A 300 15.76 -5.90 0.78
N GLU A 301 16.25 -5.32 1.88
CA GLU A 301 16.84 -3.99 1.86
C GLU A 301 18.16 -3.99 1.07
N LEU A 302 18.35 -2.99 0.21
CA LEU A 302 19.59 -2.78 -0.54
C LEU A 302 20.09 -1.34 -0.39
N PRO A 303 21.40 -1.09 -0.58
CA PRO A 303 21.95 0.25 -0.53
C PRO A 303 21.33 1.18 -1.57
N PHE A 304 21.00 2.41 -1.17
CA PHE A 304 20.35 3.39 -2.05
C PHE A 304 21.08 3.64 -3.39
N PRO A 305 22.42 3.79 -3.44
CA PRO A 305 23.13 3.93 -4.72
C PRO A 305 22.94 2.73 -5.65
N GLU A 306 22.78 1.52 -5.11
CA GLU A 306 22.56 0.31 -5.89
C GLU A 306 21.13 0.26 -6.44
N ALA A 307 20.15 0.74 -5.68
CA ALA A 307 18.79 0.92 -6.19
C ALA A 307 18.72 1.96 -7.31
N VAL A 308 19.44 3.08 -7.17
CA VAL A 308 19.61 4.08 -8.25
C VAL A 308 20.21 3.40 -9.49
N ARG A 309 21.25 2.58 -9.32
CA ARG A 309 21.84 1.81 -10.43
C ARG A 309 20.82 0.90 -11.13
N LEU A 310 19.95 0.21 -10.39
CA LEU A 310 18.88 -0.61 -11.00
C LEU A 310 17.90 0.21 -11.84
N VAL A 311 17.52 1.40 -11.37
CA VAL A 311 16.63 2.31 -12.11
C VAL A 311 17.28 2.84 -13.38
N HIS A 312 18.55 3.25 -13.32
CA HIS A 312 19.30 3.66 -14.51
C HIS A 312 19.32 2.55 -15.57
N GLU A 313 19.69 1.33 -15.18
CA GLU A 313 19.74 0.20 -16.13
C GLU A 313 18.33 -0.14 -16.67
N ALA A 314 17.27 0.00 -15.88
CA ALA A 314 15.90 -0.23 -16.32
C ALA A 314 15.42 0.84 -17.32
N VAL A 315 15.73 2.12 -17.09
CA VAL A 315 15.41 3.21 -18.01
C VAL A 315 16.15 3.07 -19.34
N GLU A 316 17.43 2.70 -19.30
CA GLU A 316 18.22 2.42 -20.50
C GLU A 316 17.58 1.32 -21.35
N ARG A 317 17.12 0.22 -20.71
CA ARG A 317 16.40 -0.87 -21.40
C ARG A 317 15.07 -0.41 -21.98
N SER A 318 14.23 0.29 -21.21
CA SER A 318 12.94 0.79 -21.73
C SER A 318 13.10 1.72 -22.92
N THR A 319 14.11 2.59 -22.89
CA THR A 319 14.45 3.48 -24.00
C THR A 319 14.89 2.68 -25.23
N GLY A 320 15.75 1.66 -25.04
CA GLY A 320 16.20 0.76 -26.10
C GLY A 320 15.05 -0.03 -26.74
N SER A 321 14.09 -0.49 -25.94
CA SER A 321 12.90 -1.22 -26.38
C SER A 321 11.76 -0.32 -26.86
N LYS A 322 11.96 1.01 -26.90
CA LYS A 322 10.94 2.03 -27.25
C LYS A 322 9.68 1.98 -26.37
N ARG A 323 9.80 1.49 -25.14
CA ARG A 323 8.73 1.50 -24.14
C ARG A 323 8.75 2.82 -23.40
N ALA A 324 7.59 3.47 -23.29
CA ALA A 324 7.48 4.71 -22.54
C ALA A 324 7.55 4.43 -21.04
N ILE A 325 8.26 5.29 -20.29
CA ILE A 325 8.21 5.28 -18.83
C ILE A 325 6.80 5.72 -18.40
N PRO A 326 6.11 4.98 -17.50
CA PRO A 326 4.77 5.34 -17.04
C PRO A 326 4.73 6.78 -16.51
N GLU A 327 3.67 7.52 -16.82
CA GLU A 327 3.58 8.95 -16.49
C GLU A 327 3.55 9.21 -14.99
N GLU A 328 2.96 8.27 -14.25
CA GLU A 328 2.76 8.27 -12.81
C GLU A 328 4.09 8.25 -12.05
N VAL A 329 5.05 7.45 -12.51
CA VAL A 329 6.37 7.30 -11.86
C VAL A 329 7.44 8.21 -12.46
N ARG A 330 7.20 8.78 -13.65
CA ARG A 330 8.18 9.59 -14.40
C ARG A 330 8.83 10.71 -13.59
N PRO A 331 8.10 11.52 -12.79
CA PRO A 331 8.73 12.58 -11.99
C PRO A 331 9.72 12.02 -10.96
N PHE A 332 9.40 10.88 -10.35
CA PHE A 332 10.24 10.24 -9.35
C PHE A 332 11.48 9.59 -10.00
N VAL A 333 11.27 8.88 -11.11
CA VAL A 333 12.36 8.28 -11.90
C VAL A 333 13.34 9.35 -12.36
N ASN A 334 12.87 10.50 -12.86
CA ASN A 334 13.74 11.60 -13.27
C ASN A 334 14.62 12.11 -12.11
N ARG A 335 14.08 12.24 -10.90
CA ARG A 335 14.86 12.60 -9.70
C ARG A 335 15.95 11.56 -9.42
N LEU A 336 15.63 10.27 -9.53
CA LEU A 336 16.60 9.20 -9.31
C LEU A 336 17.71 9.18 -10.37
N LEU A 337 17.39 9.54 -11.63
CA LEU A 337 18.38 9.63 -12.71
C LEU A 337 19.41 10.75 -12.51
N GLU A 338 19.13 11.72 -11.63
CA GLU A 338 20.06 12.77 -11.23
C GLU A 338 20.99 12.34 -10.08
N ALA A 339 20.67 11.25 -9.37
CA ALA A 339 21.52 10.68 -8.33
C ALA A 339 22.70 9.90 -8.90
N GLU A 340 23.71 9.70 -8.06
CA GLU A 340 24.91 8.96 -8.45
C GLU A 340 24.69 7.44 -8.28
N PRO A 341 24.77 6.65 -9.37
CA PRO A 341 24.56 5.21 -9.30
C PRO A 341 25.77 4.52 -8.66
N GLY A 342 25.51 3.54 -7.81
CA GLY A 342 26.51 2.63 -7.24
C GLY A 342 26.84 1.45 -8.16
N SER A 343 27.61 0.49 -7.63
CA SER A 343 27.95 -0.77 -8.28
C SER A 343 27.11 -1.91 -7.71
N LEU A 344 26.55 -2.78 -8.56
CA LEU A 344 25.81 -3.94 -8.09
C LEU A 344 26.78 -5.03 -7.59
N PRO A 345 26.54 -5.66 -6.42
CA PRO A 345 27.41 -6.69 -5.88
C PRO A 345 27.47 -7.93 -6.78
N GLY A 346 26.41 -8.20 -7.53
CA GLY A 346 26.37 -9.28 -8.52
C GLY A 346 27.48 -9.18 -9.56
N ASP A 347 27.90 -7.98 -9.96
CA ASP A 347 28.92 -7.79 -11.01
C ASP A 347 30.29 -8.29 -10.56
N ALA A 348 30.68 -7.95 -9.33
CA ALA A 348 31.92 -8.43 -8.74
C ALA A 348 31.89 -9.95 -8.51
N LEU A 349 30.74 -10.49 -8.07
CA LEU A 349 30.56 -11.93 -7.87
C LEU A 349 30.65 -12.70 -9.19
N ILE A 350 29.99 -12.22 -10.26
CA ILE A 350 30.03 -12.83 -11.59
C ILE A 350 31.45 -12.82 -12.15
N ALA A 351 32.18 -11.72 -11.98
CA ALA A 351 33.56 -11.63 -12.45
C ALA A 351 34.48 -12.68 -11.80
N ALA A 352 34.23 -13.03 -10.53
CA ALA A 352 35.04 -13.97 -9.76
C ALA A 352 34.53 -15.43 -9.79
N ALA A 353 33.36 -15.70 -10.39
CA ALA A 353 32.72 -17.01 -10.31
C ALA A 353 33.29 -18.05 -11.29
N ASP A 354 33.44 -19.29 -10.82
CA ASP A 354 33.74 -20.46 -11.68
C ASP A 354 32.43 -21.00 -12.26
N PRO A 355 32.26 -21.06 -13.61
CA PRO A 355 31.05 -21.58 -14.23
C PRO A 355 30.78 -23.05 -13.91
N ARG A 356 31.80 -23.85 -13.57
CA ARG A 356 31.66 -25.29 -13.27
C ARG A 356 30.97 -25.57 -11.93
N GLU A 357 30.90 -24.58 -11.06
CA GLU A 357 30.21 -24.69 -9.79
C GLU A 357 28.68 -24.75 -9.93
N ALA A 358 28.13 -24.31 -11.06
CA ALA A 358 26.71 -24.31 -11.36
C ALA A 358 26.24 -25.68 -11.83
N THR A 359 26.31 -26.70 -10.96
CA THR A 359 25.83 -28.05 -11.29
C THR A 359 24.32 -28.14 -11.18
N PHE A 360 23.71 -29.09 -11.90
CA PHE A 360 22.27 -29.34 -11.87
C PHE A 360 21.78 -29.56 -10.42
N GLU A 361 22.46 -30.40 -9.64
CA GLU A 361 22.06 -30.73 -8.26
C GLU A 361 22.06 -29.49 -7.36
N ARG A 362 23.07 -28.62 -7.50
CA ARG A 362 23.16 -27.39 -6.71
C ARG A 362 22.09 -26.38 -7.13
N LEU A 363 21.81 -26.27 -8.44
CA LEU A 363 20.79 -25.36 -8.95
C LEU A 363 19.37 -25.81 -8.63
N MET A 364 19.11 -27.12 -8.57
CA MET A 364 17.84 -27.66 -8.09
C MET A 364 17.52 -27.22 -6.66
N LEU A 365 18.53 -27.07 -5.79
CA LEU A 365 18.33 -26.52 -4.43
C LEU A 365 17.87 -25.06 -4.42
N VAL A 366 18.02 -24.33 -5.54
CA VAL A 366 17.59 -22.94 -5.70
C VAL A 366 16.27 -22.86 -6.46
N VAL A 367 16.15 -23.60 -7.58
CA VAL A 367 14.94 -23.66 -8.40
C VAL A 367 13.74 -24.20 -7.60
N CYS A 368 13.97 -25.20 -6.75
CA CYS A 368 12.91 -25.81 -5.95
C CYS A 368 12.70 -25.15 -4.59
N THR A 369 13.36 -24.04 -4.24
CA THR A 369 13.16 -23.42 -2.93
C THR A 369 11.78 -22.76 -2.82
N ALA A 370 10.98 -23.12 -1.81
CA ALA A 370 9.67 -22.53 -1.47
C ALA A 370 9.68 -21.02 -1.12
N VAL A 371 10.85 -20.40 -1.23
CA VAL A 371 11.10 -18.96 -1.04
C VAL A 371 10.64 -18.16 -2.25
N HIS A 372 10.60 -18.80 -3.42
CA HIS A 372 10.24 -18.26 -4.72
C HIS A 372 8.98 -18.98 -5.21
N ASP A 373 8.15 -18.32 -6.02
CA ASP A 373 7.36 -19.10 -6.97
C ASP A 373 8.36 -19.94 -7.79
N PRO A 374 8.13 -21.25 -7.95
CA PRO A 374 9.13 -22.15 -8.52
C PRO A 374 9.61 -21.62 -9.87
N TRP A 375 10.92 -21.65 -10.13
CA TRP A 375 11.44 -21.19 -11.40
C TRP A 375 11.14 -22.22 -12.49
N TYR A 376 10.21 -21.89 -13.39
CA TYR A 376 9.81 -22.74 -14.51
C TYR A 376 9.78 -21.94 -15.82
N PHE A 377 9.85 -22.66 -16.94
CA PHE A 377 9.48 -22.13 -18.26
C PHE A 377 7.98 -22.22 -18.44
N ASP A 378 7.36 -21.11 -18.86
CA ASP A 378 5.91 -21.02 -19.03
C ASP A 378 5.44 -21.52 -20.41
N GLU A 379 4.13 -21.51 -20.64
CA GLU A 379 3.54 -21.90 -21.93
C GLU A 379 4.04 -21.01 -23.08
N GLY A 380 4.24 -19.72 -22.84
CA GLY A 380 4.78 -18.79 -23.83
C GLY A 380 6.19 -19.17 -24.27
N ASP A 381 7.03 -19.63 -23.34
CA ASP A 381 8.37 -20.11 -23.62
C ASP A 381 8.39 -21.37 -24.47
N PHE A 382 7.52 -22.33 -24.15
CA PHE A 382 7.40 -23.54 -24.95
C PHE A 382 6.86 -23.25 -26.34
N LEU A 383 5.80 -22.43 -26.46
CA LEU A 383 5.22 -22.04 -27.74
C LEU A 383 6.20 -21.28 -28.64
N ALA A 384 6.97 -20.34 -28.07
CA ALA A 384 7.96 -19.56 -28.81
C ALA A 384 9.06 -20.45 -29.43
N GLU A 385 9.43 -21.53 -28.75
CA GLU A 385 10.43 -22.50 -29.22
C GLU A 385 9.82 -23.72 -29.95
N GLY A 386 8.51 -23.66 -30.23
CA GLY A 386 7.75 -24.72 -30.91
C GLY A 386 7.76 -26.06 -30.17
N LEU A 387 7.91 -26.04 -28.85
CA LEU A 387 7.89 -27.21 -27.98
C LEU A 387 6.45 -27.49 -27.52
N PRO A 388 6.04 -28.77 -27.49
CA PRO A 388 4.80 -29.15 -26.83
C PRO A 388 4.93 -28.98 -25.31
N MET A 389 3.81 -28.80 -24.63
CA MET A 389 3.75 -28.74 -23.17
C MET A 389 4.34 -30.01 -22.51
N PRO A 390 4.88 -29.89 -21.28
CA PRO A 390 5.52 -31.01 -20.59
C PRO A 390 4.56 -32.20 -20.40
N THR A 391 5.06 -33.43 -20.62
CA THR A 391 4.30 -34.67 -20.33
C THR A 391 5.22 -35.75 -19.71
N ARG A 392 4.82 -36.36 -18.57
CA ARG A 392 5.60 -37.36 -17.79
C ARG A 392 6.10 -38.56 -18.60
N PHE A 393 5.43 -38.86 -19.72
CA PHE A 393 5.64 -40.07 -20.50
C PHE A 393 6.53 -39.88 -21.72
N ALA A 394 6.93 -38.64 -22.03
CA ALA A 394 7.79 -38.36 -23.16
C ALA A 394 9.27 -38.42 -22.73
N THR A 395 9.84 -39.64 -22.68
CA THR A 395 11.27 -39.88 -22.44
C THR A 395 12.19 -39.12 -23.39
N THR A 396 11.68 -38.72 -24.55
CA THR A 396 12.37 -37.91 -25.57
C THR A 396 12.14 -36.40 -25.42
N TRP A 397 11.17 -35.96 -24.60
CA TRP A 397 10.82 -34.55 -24.47
C TRP A 397 11.91 -33.75 -23.76
N LEU A 398 12.39 -34.20 -22.61
CA LEU A 398 13.34 -33.43 -21.79
C LEU A 398 14.66 -33.13 -22.55
N PRO A 399 15.32 -34.10 -23.22
CA PRO A 399 16.51 -33.80 -24.02
C PRO A 399 16.20 -32.87 -25.21
N THR A 400 15.02 -32.97 -25.82
CA THR A 400 14.60 -32.12 -26.93
C THR A 400 14.34 -30.68 -26.47
N ALA A 401 13.66 -30.51 -25.34
CA ALA A 401 13.37 -29.22 -24.73
C ALA A 401 14.66 -28.54 -24.25
N GLU A 402 15.55 -29.28 -23.60
CA GLU A 402 16.87 -28.79 -23.17
C GLU A 402 17.69 -28.28 -24.36
N ALA A 403 17.76 -29.05 -25.45
CA ALA A 403 18.51 -28.64 -26.65
C ALA A 403 17.92 -27.39 -27.32
N ARG A 404 16.59 -27.27 -27.42
CA ARG A 404 15.95 -26.10 -28.02
C ARG A 404 16.07 -24.85 -27.17
N LEU A 405 15.76 -24.94 -25.87
CA LEU A 405 15.83 -23.80 -24.96
C LEU A 405 17.27 -23.31 -24.78
N SER A 406 18.25 -24.23 -24.73
CA SER A 406 19.68 -23.86 -24.69
C SER A 406 20.18 -23.20 -25.98
N GLY A 407 19.50 -23.47 -27.10
CA GLY A 407 19.74 -22.82 -28.39
C GLY A 407 19.05 -21.46 -28.55
N SER A 408 18.11 -21.11 -27.67
CA SER A 408 17.33 -19.88 -27.77
C SER A 408 18.10 -18.68 -27.22
N GLU A 409 18.39 -17.73 -28.10
CA GLU A 409 19.03 -16.46 -27.72
C GLU A 409 18.16 -15.64 -26.76
N ARG A 410 16.82 -15.71 -26.93
CA ARG A 410 15.85 -15.02 -26.08
C ARG A 410 15.92 -15.56 -24.66
N ILE A 411 15.78 -16.88 -24.50
CA ILE A 411 15.87 -17.54 -23.19
C ILE A 411 17.22 -17.24 -22.53
N ARG A 412 18.32 -17.31 -23.28
CA ARG A 412 19.65 -17.01 -22.75
C ARG A 412 19.75 -15.58 -22.22
N ARG A 413 19.29 -14.58 -22.96
CA ARG A 413 19.31 -13.17 -22.52
C ARG A 413 18.50 -12.96 -21.26
N ARG A 414 17.27 -13.49 -21.23
CA ARG A 414 16.40 -13.45 -20.07
C ARG A 414 17.07 -14.05 -18.83
N LEU A 415 17.59 -15.28 -18.93
CA LEU A 415 18.23 -15.96 -17.81
C LEU A 415 19.52 -15.27 -17.34
N LEU A 416 20.30 -14.64 -18.23
CA LEU A 416 21.45 -13.83 -17.84
C LEU A 416 21.04 -12.66 -16.94
N VAL A 417 19.93 -11.98 -17.25
CA VAL A 417 19.38 -10.94 -16.37
C VAL A 417 18.92 -11.54 -15.04
N MET A 418 18.16 -12.64 -15.08
CA MET A 418 17.67 -13.35 -13.89
C MET A 418 18.80 -13.69 -12.93
N THR A 419 19.83 -14.36 -13.42
CA THR A 419 20.94 -14.87 -12.59
C THR A 419 21.80 -13.74 -12.01
N ARG A 420 21.99 -12.65 -12.75
CA ARG A 420 22.68 -11.45 -12.25
C ARG A 420 21.88 -10.77 -11.13
N GLN A 421 20.57 -10.62 -11.32
CA GLN A 421 19.68 -10.06 -10.31
C GLN A 421 19.63 -10.95 -9.07
N MET A 422 19.46 -12.25 -9.24
CA MET A 422 19.40 -13.21 -8.13
C MET A 422 20.72 -13.32 -7.38
N ALA A 423 21.87 -13.23 -8.06
CA ALA A 423 23.17 -13.14 -7.40
C ALA A 423 23.26 -11.90 -6.49
N SER A 424 22.79 -10.75 -6.97
CA SER A 424 22.74 -9.51 -6.19
C SER A 424 21.76 -9.62 -5.02
N TRP A 425 20.55 -10.15 -5.27
CA TRP A 425 19.51 -10.36 -4.26
C TRP A 425 19.96 -11.26 -3.11
N TYR A 426 20.56 -12.41 -3.41
CA TYR A 426 21.10 -13.29 -2.38
C TYR A 426 22.25 -12.62 -1.61
N SER A 427 23.05 -11.79 -2.27
CA SER A 427 24.11 -11.02 -1.60
C SER A 427 23.54 -10.01 -0.61
N TRP A 428 22.52 -9.23 -1.00
CA TRP A 428 21.82 -8.30 -0.10
C TRP A 428 21.17 -9.00 1.09
N ARG A 429 20.65 -10.20 0.87
CA ARG A 429 20.10 -11.05 1.93
C ARG A 429 21.18 -11.62 2.87
N GLY A 430 22.46 -11.52 2.51
CA GLY A 430 23.57 -12.13 3.26
C GLY A 430 23.80 -13.61 2.96
N ASP A 431 23.14 -14.19 1.96
CA ASP A 431 23.33 -15.58 1.53
C ASP A 431 24.42 -15.68 0.46
N GLN A 432 25.67 -15.61 0.91
CA GLN A 432 26.84 -15.63 0.02
C GLN A 432 27.00 -16.95 -0.76
N VAL A 433 26.48 -18.06 -0.24
CA VAL A 433 26.56 -19.37 -0.91
C VAL A 433 25.65 -19.39 -2.14
N ARG A 434 24.39 -18.98 -1.98
CA ARG A 434 23.46 -18.89 -3.11
C ARG A 434 23.81 -17.76 -4.07
N ALA A 435 24.33 -16.65 -3.56
CA ALA A 435 24.82 -15.54 -4.40
C ALA A 435 25.92 -16.00 -5.38
N LYS A 436 26.93 -16.72 -4.86
CA LYS A 436 28.00 -17.31 -5.69
C LYS A 436 27.47 -18.34 -6.68
N LEU A 437 26.54 -19.20 -6.27
CA LEU A 437 25.94 -20.19 -7.16
C LEU A 437 25.20 -19.54 -8.34
N MET A 438 24.46 -18.45 -8.10
CA MET A 438 23.79 -17.69 -9.17
C MET A 438 24.80 -16.96 -10.07
N ALA A 439 25.87 -16.43 -9.52
CA ALA A 439 26.97 -15.85 -10.29
C ALA A 439 27.67 -16.91 -11.19
N SER A 440 27.89 -18.12 -10.69
CA SER A 440 28.38 -19.26 -11.47
C SER A 440 27.39 -19.67 -12.56
N ALA A 441 26.09 -19.68 -12.27
CA ALA A 441 25.06 -19.98 -13.26
C ALA A 441 25.06 -18.95 -14.39
N HIS A 442 25.19 -17.66 -14.07
CA HIS A 442 25.37 -16.59 -15.05
C HIS A 442 26.57 -16.86 -15.96
N ARG A 443 27.73 -17.16 -15.38
CA ARG A 443 28.96 -17.49 -16.14
C ARG A 443 28.77 -18.71 -17.05
N SER A 444 28.12 -19.77 -16.57
CA SER A 444 27.87 -20.99 -17.37
C SER A 444 26.98 -20.73 -18.59
N MET A 445 26.13 -19.70 -18.57
CA MET A 445 25.30 -19.32 -19.71
C MET A 445 26.06 -18.52 -20.77
N THR A 446 27.13 -17.82 -20.37
CA THR A 446 28.04 -17.12 -21.29
C THR A 446 29.13 -18.03 -21.86
N ASP A 447 29.38 -19.18 -21.23
CA ASP A 447 30.42 -20.11 -21.63
C ASP A 447 29.99 -20.92 -22.89
N PRO A 448 30.77 -20.89 -23.99
CA PRO A 448 30.47 -21.63 -25.22
C PRO A 448 30.41 -23.15 -25.06
N GLU A 449 31.09 -23.73 -24.06
CA GLU A 449 31.14 -25.16 -23.78
C GLU A 449 29.99 -25.63 -22.89
N LEU A 450 29.45 -24.75 -22.05
CA LEU A 450 28.42 -25.09 -21.05
C LEU A 450 27.02 -24.60 -21.42
N ARG A 451 26.91 -23.60 -22.31
CA ARG A 451 25.67 -22.98 -22.85
C ARG A 451 24.42 -23.12 -21.97
N GLY A 452 24.53 -22.80 -20.68
CA GLY A 452 23.40 -22.74 -19.76
C GLY A 452 22.71 -24.07 -19.41
N ALA A 453 23.25 -25.22 -19.82
CA ALA A 453 22.57 -26.51 -19.69
C ALA A 453 22.15 -26.85 -18.25
N PRO A 454 22.97 -26.63 -17.19
CA PRO A 454 22.57 -26.99 -15.84
C PRO A 454 21.36 -26.21 -15.29
N LEU A 455 21.27 -24.91 -15.56
CA LEU A 455 20.16 -24.06 -15.10
C LEU A 455 18.90 -24.31 -15.92
N ILE A 456 19.02 -24.39 -17.24
CA ILE A 456 17.90 -24.71 -18.13
C ILE A 456 17.32 -26.07 -17.76
N ARG A 457 18.19 -27.06 -17.54
CA ARG A 457 17.76 -28.38 -17.07
C ARG A 457 17.06 -28.27 -15.72
N ALA A 458 17.62 -27.58 -14.74
CA ALA A 458 16.95 -27.41 -13.43
C ALA A 458 15.55 -26.77 -13.57
N MET A 459 15.41 -25.70 -14.36
CA MET A 459 14.11 -25.05 -14.61
C MET A 459 13.14 -25.92 -15.41
N LEU A 460 13.61 -26.75 -16.34
CA LEU A 460 12.77 -27.74 -17.04
C LEU A 460 12.19 -28.78 -16.09
N TYR A 461 12.97 -29.22 -15.10
CA TYR A 461 12.46 -30.06 -14.01
C TYR A 461 11.44 -29.29 -13.15
N GLY A 462 11.65 -27.99 -12.91
CA GLY A 462 10.65 -27.10 -12.30
C GLY A 462 9.34 -27.03 -13.10
N SER A 463 9.39 -26.92 -14.43
CA SER A 463 8.21 -26.94 -15.31
C SER A 463 7.43 -28.27 -15.24
N LEU A 464 8.12 -29.41 -15.14
CA LEU A 464 7.46 -30.71 -14.96
C LEU A 464 6.70 -30.79 -13.62
N ASP A 465 7.25 -30.20 -12.56
CA ASP A 465 6.59 -30.10 -11.25
C ASP A 465 5.32 -29.22 -11.35
N ALA A 466 5.46 -28.04 -11.96
CA ALA A 466 4.40 -27.03 -12.08
C ALA A 466 3.22 -27.45 -12.96
N TYR A 467 3.45 -28.02 -14.15
CA TYR A 467 2.39 -28.32 -15.11
C TYR A 467 1.70 -29.66 -14.89
N GLU A 468 2.31 -30.58 -14.15
CA GLU A 468 1.77 -31.93 -13.98
C GLU A 468 1.38 -32.25 -12.53
N GLY A 469 1.40 -31.27 -11.62
CA GLY A 469 1.10 -31.46 -10.19
C GLY A 469 1.94 -32.57 -9.57
N SER A 470 3.21 -32.68 -10.00
CA SER A 470 4.07 -33.80 -9.64
C SER A 470 4.67 -33.56 -8.27
N ALA A 471 4.31 -34.38 -7.28
CA ALA A 471 4.94 -34.39 -5.95
C ALA A 471 6.41 -34.90 -5.95
N LEU A 472 7.11 -34.88 -7.09
CA LEU A 472 8.45 -35.45 -7.21
C LEU A 472 9.54 -34.51 -6.69
N PHE A 473 9.38 -33.19 -6.82
CA PHE A 473 10.37 -32.21 -6.33
C PHE A 473 9.79 -30.94 -5.73
N THR A 474 8.46 -30.84 -5.54
CA THR A 474 7.92 -29.92 -4.55
C THR A 474 8.65 -30.27 -3.25
N PRO A 475 9.51 -29.40 -2.67
CA PRO A 475 9.92 -29.67 -1.31
C PRO A 475 8.60 -29.77 -0.58
N VAL A 476 8.36 -30.91 0.08
CA VAL A 476 7.37 -30.99 1.13
C VAL A 476 7.64 -29.75 1.95
N LYS A 477 6.81 -28.71 1.81
CA LYS A 477 7.03 -27.43 2.50
C LYS A 477 7.13 -27.85 3.94
N ALA A 478 8.34 -27.75 4.50
CA ALA A 478 8.58 -28.37 5.79
C ALA A 478 7.65 -27.67 6.78
N LEU A 479 6.85 -28.45 7.51
CA LEU A 479 6.00 -27.91 8.56
C LEU A 479 6.86 -27.04 9.49
N GLY A 480 6.40 -25.82 9.78
CA GLY A 480 7.17 -24.89 10.59
C GLY A 480 7.98 -23.86 9.80
N GLN A 481 7.80 -23.71 8.48
CA GLN A 481 8.49 -22.65 7.74
C GLN A 481 7.98 -21.27 8.18
N PRO A 482 8.84 -20.39 8.73
CA PRO A 482 8.42 -19.11 9.29
C PRO A 482 7.64 -18.24 8.31
N ASP A 483 8.05 -18.26 7.03
CA ASP A 483 7.45 -17.44 5.97
C ASP A 483 6.05 -17.93 5.58
N TYR A 484 5.83 -19.24 5.61
CA TYR A 484 4.53 -19.83 5.28
C TYR A 484 3.55 -19.63 6.44
N ARG A 485 4.01 -19.80 7.68
CA ARG A 485 3.24 -19.43 8.88
C ARG A 485 2.94 -17.94 8.96
N GLY A 486 3.84 -17.07 8.48
CA GLY A 486 3.63 -15.63 8.39
C GLY A 486 2.43 -15.25 7.53
N ARG A 487 2.28 -15.90 6.35
CA ARG A 487 1.11 -15.74 5.47
C ARG A 487 -0.17 -16.21 6.14
N ILE A 488 -0.19 -17.45 6.65
CA ILE A 488 -1.35 -17.99 7.38
C ILE A 488 -1.76 -17.08 8.54
N ARG A 489 -0.79 -16.57 9.30
CA ARG A 489 -1.04 -15.65 10.41
C ARG A 489 -1.70 -14.36 9.92
N THR A 490 -1.25 -13.79 8.80
CA THR A 490 -1.76 -12.52 8.28
C THR A 490 -3.17 -12.67 7.70
N ASP A 491 -3.38 -13.73 6.93
CA ASP A 491 -4.63 -13.97 6.22
C ASP A 491 -5.75 -14.43 7.17
N PHE A 492 -5.39 -15.17 8.23
CA PHE A 492 -6.38 -15.85 9.07
C PHE A 492 -6.31 -15.51 10.56
N PHE A 493 -5.19 -14.98 11.06
CA PHE A 493 -4.96 -14.67 12.49
C PHE A 493 -4.57 -13.20 12.74
N SER A 494 -4.77 -12.29 11.78
CA SER A 494 -4.38 -10.88 11.92
C SER A 494 -5.11 -10.14 13.05
N SER A 495 -6.26 -10.65 13.48
CA SER A 495 -7.03 -10.13 14.63
C SER A 495 -6.58 -10.70 15.99
N VAL A 496 -5.69 -11.70 16.01
CA VAL A 496 -5.22 -12.36 17.24
C VAL A 496 -4.01 -11.60 17.81
N SER A 497 -4.27 -10.77 18.82
CA SER A 497 -3.24 -9.97 19.50
C SER A 497 -2.55 -10.71 20.66
N GLN A 498 -3.22 -11.71 21.24
CA GLN A 498 -2.69 -12.57 22.30
C GLN A 498 -2.97 -14.03 21.96
N PRO A 499 -2.02 -14.76 21.35
CA PRO A 499 -2.26 -16.12 20.87
C PRO A 499 -2.44 -17.10 22.04
N THR A 500 -3.50 -17.89 21.98
CA THR A 500 -3.75 -19.01 22.89
C THR A 500 -3.13 -20.31 22.37
N SER A 501 -3.10 -21.34 23.20
CA SER A 501 -2.68 -22.69 22.78
C SER A 501 -3.59 -23.27 21.68
N LEU A 502 -4.85 -22.87 21.64
CA LEU A 502 -5.81 -23.25 20.60
C LEU A 502 -5.49 -22.56 19.27
N ASP A 503 -5.12 -21.28 19.29
CA ASP A 503 -4.75 -20.55 18.07
C ASP A 503 -3.51 -21.12 17.41
N LEU A 504 -2.57 -21.61 18.20
CA LEU A 504 -1.35 -22.27 17.70
C LEU A 504 -1.63 -23.67 17.15
N ALA A 505 -2.51 -24.44 17.80
CA ALA A 505 -2.96 -25.70 17.25
C ALA A 505 -3.71 -25.50 15.93
N ARG A 506 -4.56 -24.47 15.83
CA ARG A 506 -5.22 -24.08 14.58
C ARG A 506 -4.20 -23.69 13.51
N LEU A 507 -3.19 -22.91 13.86
CA LEU A 507 -2.11 -22.54 12.95
C LEU A 507 -1.39 -23.78 12.40
N ASP A 508 -1.05 -24.74 13.26
CA ASP A 508 -0.38 -25.99 12.85
C ASP A 508 -1.28 -26.84 11.95
N LEU A 509 -2.56 -27.01 12.29
CA LEU A 509 -3.53 -27.77 11.50
C LEU A 509 -3.83 -27.09 10.15
N MET A 510 -3.91 -25.76 10.16
CA MET A 510 -4.11 -24.93 8.98
C MET A 510 -2.91 -25.03 8.03
N GLU A 511 -1.70 -24.99 8.57
CA GLU A 511 -0.47 -25.21 7.82
C GLU A 511 -0.53 -26.56 7.09
N VAL A 512 -0.80 -27.64 7.83
CA VAL A 512 -0.92 -29.00 7.26
C VAL A 512 -2.00 -29.07 6.18
N ALA A 513 -3.19 -28.53 6.45
CA ALA A 513 -4.30 -28.56 5.52
C ALA A 513 -3.95 -27.82 4.23
N GLN A 514 -3.43 -26.61 4.34
CA GLN A 514 -3.11 -25.79 3.17
C GLN A 514 -1.94 -26.38 2.38
N LEU A 515 -0.96 -27.01 3.04
CA LEU A 515 0.09 -27.77 2.36
C LEU A 515 -0.43 -28.97 1.56
N ALA A 516 -1.35 -29.72 2.15
CA ALA A 516 -2.00 -30.83 1.47
C ALA A 516 -2.82 -30.33 0.26
N LEU A 517 -3.52 -29.21 0.42
CA LEU A 517 -4.31 -28.61 -0.64
C LEU A 517 -3.45 -28.05 -1.77
N ASP A 518 -2.34 -27.39 -1.44
CA ASP A 518 -1.35 -26.93 -2.42
C ASP A 518 -0.81 -28.11 -3.25
N GLN A 519 -0.49 -29.23 -2.60
CA GLN A 519 -0.06 -30.46 -3.28
C GLN A 519 -1.17 -31.09 -4.12
N ALA A 520 -2.44 -30.93 -3.72
CA ALA A 520 -3.60 -31.42 -4.44
C ALA A 520 -4.12 -30.41 -5.49
N THR A 521 -3.54 -29.22 -5.61
CA THR A 521 -4.06 -28.15 -6.48
C THR A 521 -4.00 -28.55 -7.96
N GLY A 522 -3.03 -29.38 -8.35
CA GLY A 522 -2.98 -30.01 -9.68
C GLY A 522 -4.09 -31.02 -9.97
N LEU A 523 -4.86 -31.44 -8.96
CA LEU A 523 -5.97 -32.40 -9.09
C LEU A 523 -7.34 -31.72 -9.19
N ILE A 524 -7.43 -30.38 -9.03
CA ILE A 524 -8.71 -29.65 -8.96
C ILE A 524 -8.74 -28.54 -10.01
N PRO A 525 -9.08 -28.85 -11.28
CA PRO A 525 -9.19 -27.84 -12.33
C PRO A 525 -10.24 -26.76 -12.00
N GLY A 526 -9.80 -25.50 -11.96
CA GLY A 526 -10.66 -24.31 -11.84
C GLY A 526 -10.90 -23.78 -10.42
N ALA A 527 -10.26 -24.33 -9.39
CA ALA A 527 -10.27 -23.72 -8.06
C ALA A 527 -9.24 -22.58 -7.98
N GLN A 528 -9.68 -21.39 -7.58
CA GLN A 528 -8.81 -20.25 -7.33
C GLN A 528 -8.06 -20.41 -5.99
N PRO A 529 -6.84 -19.87 -5.83
CA PRO A 529 -6.08 -19.94 -4.59
C PRO A 529 -6.86 -19.49 -3.34
N GLU A 530 -7.68 -18.44 -3.48
CA GLU A 530 -8.54 -17.91 -2.41
C GLU A 530 -9.56 -18.94 -1.92
N GLN A 531 -10.15 -19.72 -2.84
CA GLN A 531 -11.13 -20.77 -2.51
C GLN A 531 -10.46 -21.91 -1.75
N LEU A 532 -9.22 -22.28 -2.11
CA LEU A 532 -8.44 -23.31 -1.41
C LEU A 532 -8.05 -22.87 -0.01
N GLY A 533 -7.69 -21.59 0.18
CA GLY A 533 -7.43 -21.02 1.52
C GLY A 533 -8.65 -21.07 2.44
N VAL A 534 -9.85 -20.79 1.91
CA VAL A 534 -11.11 -20.93 2.66
C VAL A 534 -11.37 -22.39 3.06
N LEU A 535 -11.15 -23.35 2.14
CA LEU A 535 -11.31 -24.77 2.44
C LEU A 535 -10.31 -25.25 3.50
N ALA A 536 -9.05 -24.79 3.43
CA ALA A 536 -8.03 -25.08 4.43
C ALA A 536 -8.47 -24.60 5.82
N ARG A 537 -9.00 -23.36 5.90
CA ARG A 537 -9.46 -22.75 7.16
C ARG A 537 -10.58 -23.55 7.78
N GLU A 538 -11.60 -23.83 7.00
CA GLU A 538 -12.80 -24.51 7.49
C GLU A 538 -12.47 -25.95 7.89
N ALA A 539 -11.58 -26.63 7.17
CA ALA A 539 -11.04 -27.92 7.61
C ALA A 539 -10.29 -27.78 8.96
N ALA A 540 -9.32 -26.88 9.06
CA ALA A 540 -8.54 -26.68 10.27
C ALA A 540 -9.41 -26.29 11.48
N ASP A 541 -10.40 -25.42 11.30
CA ASP A 541 -11.37 -25.02 12.33
C ASP A 541 -12.23 -26.22 12.76
N SER A 542 -12.75 -26.99 11.82
CA SER A 542 -13.51 -28.21 12.12
C SER A 542 -12.66 -29.22 12.87
N PHE A 543 -11.44 -29.53 12.43
CA PHE A 543 -10.55 -30.47 13.11
C PHE A 543 -10.06 -29.97 14.48
N SER A 544 -9.79 -28.67 14.62
CA SER A 544 -9.47 -28.04 15.90
C SER A 544 -10.65 -28.12 16.87
N SER A 545 -11.88 -27.93 16.40
CA SER A 545 -13.11 -28.05 17.20
C SER A 545 -13.48 -29.50 17.53
N LEU A 546 -13.12 -30.45 16.67
CA LEU A 546 -13.26 -31.90 16.85
C LEU A 546 -12.22 -32.49 17.80
N GLY A 547 -11.34 -31.68 18.39
CA GLY A 547 -10.40 -32.07 19.45
C GLY A 547 -11.06 -32.82 20.63
N ARG A 548 -12.39 -32.73 20.79
CA ARG A 548 -13.19 -33.56 21.70
C ARG A 548 -13.34 -35.03 21.25
N ALA A 549 -13.66 -35.29 19.98
CA ALA A 549 -13.83 -36.64 19.43
C ALA A 549 -12.49 -37.39 19.24
N LEU A 550 -11.46 -36.64 18.84
CA LEU A 550 -10.06 -37.08 18.74
C LEU A 550 -9.51 -37.67 20.06
N VAL A 551 -10.01 -37.14 21.18
CA VAL A 551 -9.58 -37.47 22.54
C VAL A 551 -10.42 -38.57 23.17
N GLU A 552 -11.71 -38.64 22.84
CA GLU A 552 -12.67 -39.57 23.47
C GLU A 552 -12.61 -40.99 22.90
N ASP A 553 -12.47 -41.16 21.57
CA ASP A 553 -12.69 -42.46 20.92
C ASP A 553 -11.47 -43.03 20.17
N HIS A 554 -10.33 -42.32 20.15
CA HIS A 554 -9.20 -42.61 19.25
C HIS A 554 -9.60 -42.78 17.78
N ASP A 555 -10.79 -42.31 17.40
CA ASP A 555 -11.28 -42.34 16.04
C ASP A 555 -11.08 -40.96 15.42
N LEU A 556 -10.25 -40.93 14.38
CA LEU A 556 -9.99 -39.76 13.57
C LEU A 556 -11.11 -39.53 12.53
N SER A 557 -12.15 -40.37 12.57
CA SER A 557 -13.35 -40.18 11.76
C SER A 557 -14.18 -39.03 12.33
N MET A 558 -14.19 -37.91 11.58
CA MET A 558 -15.31 -36.99 11.65
C MET A 558 -16.56 -37.80 11.29
N ASP A 559 -17.55 -37.85 12.17
CA ASP A 559 -18.78 -38.57 11.85
C ASP A 559 -19.35 -38.07 10.52
N SER A 560 -20.01 -38.97 9.78
CA SER A 560 -20.48 -38.66 8.43
C SER A 560 -21.39 -37.42 8.40
N GLU A 561 -22.12 -37.15 9.49
CA GLU A 561 -23.04 -36.01 9.60
C GLU A 561 -22.30 -34.67 9.72
N HIS A 562 -21.27 -34.57 10.56
CA HIS A 562 -20.41 -33.41 10.70
C HIS A 562 -19.59 -33.17 9.44
N PHE A 563 -19.10 -34.23 8.80
CA PHE A 563 -18.37 -34.10 7.53
C PHE A 563 -19.29 -33.59 6.42
N GLU A 564 -20.53 -34.10 6.32
CA GLU A 564 -21.53 -33.57 5.40
C GLU A 564 -21.89 -32.11 5.70
N MET A 565 -22.02 -31.72 6.97
CA MET A 565 -22.25 -30.32 7.35
C MET A 565 -21.10 -29.40 6.92
N LEU A 566 -19.85 -29.85 7.11
CA LEU A 566 -18.66 -29.14 6.67
C LEU A 566 -18.64 -28.99 5.14
N VAL A 567 -18.91 -30.07 4.41
CA VAL A 567 -19.03 -30.04 2.93
C VAL A 567 -20.09 -29.03 2.51
N ARG A 568 -21.30 -29.06 3.08
CA ARG A 568 -22.37 -28.10 2.75
C ARG A 568 -21.98 -26.66 3.06
N ARG A 569 -21.27 -26.42 4.18
CA ARG A 569 -20.79 -25.09 4.55
C ARG A 569 -19.75 -24.59 3.54
N CYS A 570 -18.76 -25.42 3.21
CA CYS A 570 -17.70 -25.10 2.27
C CYS A 570 -18.23 -24.89 0.84
N VAL A 571 -19.22 -25.66 0.39
CA VAL A 571 -19.93 -25.43 -0.88
C VAL A 571 -20.53 -24.03 -0.95
N ARG A 572 -21.20 -23.58 0.13
CA ARG A 572 -21.78 -22.22 0.19
C ARG A 572 -20.73 -21.12 0.16
N LEU A 573 -19.59 -21.34 0.83
CA LEU A 573 -18.52 -20.34 0.95
C LEU A 573 -17.68 -20.21 -0.33
N THR A 574 -17.47 -21.31 -1.05
CA THR A 574 -16.57 -21.34 -2.21
C THR A 574 -17.30 -21.31 -3.55
N GLY A 575 -18.59 -21.70 -3.57
CA GLY A 575 -19.35 -21.90 -4.81
C GLY A 575 -18.95 -23.14 -5.61
N LEU A 576 -18.07 -24.00 -5.08
CA LEU A 576 -17.62 -25.21 -5.75
C LEU A 576 -18.67 -26.35 -5.64
N PRO A 577 -18.72 -27.28 -6.63
CA PRO A 577 -19.58 -28.46 -6.55
C PRO A 577 -19.32 -29.30 -5.29
N ALA A 578 -20.39 -29.87 -4.71
CA ALA A 578 -20.31 -30.63 -3.45
C ALA A 578 -19.34 -31.82 -3.50
N GLU A 579 -19.35 -32.57 -4.60
CA GLU A 579 -18.43 -33.69 -4.84
C GLU A 579 -16.97 -33.23 -4.77
N ARG A 580 -16.65 -32.08 -5.38
CA ARG A 580 -15.30 -31.52 -5.36
C ARG A 580 -14.89 -31.06 -3.97
N VAL A 581 -15.76 -30.34 -3.28
CA VAL A 581 -15.52 -29.91 -1.89
C VAL A 581 -15.30 -31.13 -0.99
N GLN A 582 -16.04 -32.21 -1.21
CA GLN A 582 -15.90 -33.46 -0.46
C GLN A 582 -14.54 -34.14 -0.69
N ASP A 583 -14.09 -34.26 -1.94
CA ASP A 583 -12.78 -34.83 -2.26
C ASP A 583 -11.64 -34.01 -1.63
N VAL A 584 -11.73 -32.69 -1.75
CA VAL A 584 -10.76 -31.73 -1.21
C VAL A 584 -10.64 -31.85 0.31
N LEU A 585 -11.78 -31.82 1.00
CA LEU A 585 -11.81 -31.94 2.46
C LEU A 585 -11.39 -33.33 2.94
N THR A 586 -11.62 -34.38 2.14
CA THR A 586 -11.14 -35.73 2.46
C THR A 586 -9.62 -35.80 2.42
N PHE A 587 -9.00 -35.16 1.42
CA PHE A 587 -7.55 -35.10 1.30
C PHE A 587 -6.90 -34.29 2.43
N ALA A 588 -7.42 -33.08 2.70
CA ALA A 588 -6.96 -32.26 3.82
C ALA A 588 -7.12 -32.97 5.16
N ARG A 589 -8.25 -33.69 5.36
CA ARG A 589 -8.48 -34.56 6.51
C ARG A 589 -7.37 -35.60 6.66
N MET A 590 -7.08 -36.38 5.62
CA MET A 590 -6.07 -37.44 5.71
C MET A 590 -4.70 -36.90 6.11
N ALA A 591 -4.31 -35.72 5.59
CA ALA A 591 -3.06 -35.08 5.95
C ALA A 591 -3.02 -34.60 7.42
N ILE A 592 -4.10 -33.97 7.89
CA ILE A 592 -4.26 -33.56 9.29
C ILE A 592 -4.19 -34.76 10.25
N VAL A 593 -4.88 -35.85 9.91
CA VAL A 593 -4.89 -37.11 10.66
C VAL A 593 -3.48 -37.69 10.78
N ALA A 594 -2.77 -37.83 9.65
CA ALA A 594 -1.41 -38.33 9.63
C ALA A 594 -0.44 -37.44 10.44
N PHE A 595 -0.61 -36.12 10.36
CA PHE A 595 0.17 -35.17 11.17
C PHE A 595 -0.09 -35.37 12.67
N ALA A 596 -1.36 -35.43 13.08
CA ALA A 596 -1.74 -35.62 14.48
C ALA A 596 -1.18 -36.93 15.05
N GLU A 597 -1.26 -38.03 14.29
CA GLU A 597 -0.66 -39.32 14.66
C GLU A 597 0.86 -39.23 14.82
N SER A 598 1.55 -38.55 13.90
CA SER A 598 3.01 -38.38 13.93
C SER A 598 3.49 -37.57 15.14
N VAL A 599 2.79 -36.47 15.47
CA VAL A 599 3.10 -35.62 16.62
C VAL A 599 2.79 -36.35 17.93
N CYS A 600 1.68 -37.07 17.98
CA CYS A 600 1.27 -37.80 19.18
C CYS A 600 2.10 -39.06 19.44
N ALA A 601 2.64 -39.70 18.39
CA ALA A 601 3.54 -40.84 18.54
C ALA A 601 4.85 -40.49 19.26
N LEU A 602 5.28 -39.23 19.17
CA LEU A 602 6.50 -38.70 19.78
C LEU A 602 6.22 -37.88 21.05
N CYS A 603 4.95 -37.76 21.46
CA CYS A 603 4.54 -36.94 22.58
C CYS A 603 4.73 -37.66 23.93
N PRO A 604 5.55 -37.13 24.86
CA PRO A 604 5.77 -37.72 26.17
C PRO A 604 4.54 -37.62 27.10
N VAL A 605 3.58 -36.74 26.79
CA VAL A 605 2.29 -36.62 27.50
C VAL A 605 1.31 -37.70 27.06
N ALA A 606 1.47 -38.24 25.85
CA ALA A 606 0.62 -39.30 25.29
C ALA A 606 -0.89 -39.02 25.44
N CYS A 607 -1.31 -37.76 25.35
CA CYS A 607 -2.68 -37.30 25.58
C CYS A 607 -3.72 -38.01 24.69
N LEU A 608 -3.37 -38.33 23.44
CA LEU A 608 -4.19 -39.12 22.52
C LEU A 608 -3.96 -40.65 22.60
N ARG A 609 -3.22 -41.15 23.59
CA ARG A 609 -3.00 -42.60 23.85
C ARG A 609 -3.33 -43.00 25.28
N SER A 610 -3.52 -42.05 26.19
CA SER A 610 -3.83 -42.32 27.59
C SER A 610 -5.33 -42.46 27.77
N SER A 611 -5.77 -43.54 28.41
CA SER A 611 -7.16 -43.84 28.78
C SER A 611 -7.68 -42.96 29.93
N VAL A 612 -7.33 -41.68 29.95
CA VAL A 612 -7.71 -40.71 30.99
C VAL A 612 -9.02 -40.03 30.58
N PRO A 613 -10.00 -39.85 31.49
CA PRO A 613 -11.31 -39.31 31.15
C PRO A 613 -11.22 -37.93 30.46
N THR A 614 -12.00 -37.84 29.38
CA THR A 614 -12.31 -36.75 28.44
C THR A 614 -11.96 -35.32 28.85
N LEU A 615 -12.38 -34.87 30.04
CA LEU A 615 -12.20 -33.49 30.51
C LEU A 615 -10.77 -33.16 30.96
N ALA A 616 -9.92 -34.17 31.20
CA ALA A 616 -8.53 -33.98 31.60
C ALA A 616 -7.56 -33.97 30.40
N ALA A 617 -7.92 -34.62 29.30
CA ALA A 617 -7.06 -34.72 28.12
C ALA A 617 -6.96 -33.41 27.33
N GLU A 618 -8.00 -32.55 27.33
CA GLU A 618 -7.91 -31.18 26.79
C GLU A 618 -6.88 -30.35 27.57
N LYS A 619 -6.91 -30.43 28.91
CA LYS A 619 -5.90 -29.78 29.77
C LYS A 619 -4.49 -30.32 29.51
N LEU A 620 -4.34 -31.63 29.34
CA LEU A 620 -3.05 -32.29 29.07
C LEU A 620 -2.51 -32.01 27.66
N PHE A 621 -3.37 -31.90 26.63
CA PHE A 621 -2.97 -31.56 25.26
C PHE A 621 -2.46 -30.12 25.17
N PHE A 622 -3.07 -29.20 25.92
CA PHE A 622 -2.67 -27.80 25.99
C PHE A 622 -1.76 -27.47 27.20
N GLU A 623 -1.24 -28.49 27.90
CA GLU A 623 -0.37 -28.29 29.06
C GLU A 623 1.05 -27.84 28.62
N PRO A 624 1.76 -27.04 29.45
CA PRO A 624 3.10 -26.52 29.13
C PRO A 624 4.17 -27.58 28.84
N THR A 625 3.91 -28.82 29.23
CA THR A 625 4.76 -30.01 29.10
C THR A 625 4.53 -30.76 27.79
N HIS A 626 3.46 -30.46 27.04
CA HIS A 626 3.18 -31.02 25.73
C HIS A 626 4.23 -30.52 24.70
N PRO A 627 4.67 -31.32 23.70
CA PRO A 627 5.63 -30.88 22.68
C PRO A 627 5.18 -29.62 21.95
N ALA A 628 3.89 -29.47 21.68
CA ALA A 628 3.29 -28.26 21.13
C ALA A 628 3.54 -27.02 22.04
N ALA A 629 3.60 -27.23 23.36
CA ALA A 629 3.95 -26.21 24.34
C ALA A 629 5.46 -25.93 24.48
N SER A 630 6.33 -26.86 24.07
CA SER A 630 7.78 -26.62 24.00
C SER A 630 8.22 -25.83 22.76
N VAL A 631 7.49 -25.96 21.64
CA VAL A 631 7.62 -25.08 20.46
C VAL A 631 7.24 -23.65 20.85
N LEU A 632 6.19 -23.52 21.66
CA LEU A 632 5.69 -22.30 22.32
C LEU A 632 6.73 -21.57 23.19
N LYS A 633 7.68 -22.27 23.83
CA LYS A 633 8.78 -21.64 24.59
C LYS A 633 9.91 -21.12 23.70
N ARG A 634 10.15 -21.71 22.52
CA ARG A 634 11.23 -21.28 21.62
C ARG A 634 10.89 -19.99 20.87
N LEU A 635 9.61 -19.70 20.66
CA LEU A 635 9.15 -18.45 20.06
C LEU A 635 9.17 -17.23 21.01
N LYS A 636 9.30 -17.46 22.33
CA LYS A 636 9.51 -16.38 23.32
C LYS A 636 10.97 -15.95 23.49
N VAL A 637 11.91 -16.58 22.79
CA VAL A 637 13.35 -16.26 22.89
C VAL A 637 13.82 -15.40 21.71
N SER A 638 12.91 -14.99 20.83
CA SER A 638 13.21 -14.12 19.68
C SER A 638 12.37 -12.84 19.62
N GLU A 639 11.89 -12.35 20.77
CA GLU A 639 11.49 -10.94 20.92
C GLU A 639 12.65 -10.11 21.45
#